data_AF-A0A8C3QRB3-F1
#
_entry.id   AF-A0A8C3QRB3-F1
#
_cell.length_a   1.000
_cell.length_b   1.000
_cell.length_c   1.000
_cell.angle_alpha   90.00
_cell.angle_beta   90.00
_cell.angle_gamma   90.00
#
_symmetry.space_group_name_H-M   'P 1'
#
loop_
_entity.id
_entity.type
_entity.pdbx_description
1 polymer ?
#
loop_
_entity_poly.entity_id
_entity_poly.type
_entity_poly.pdbx_seq_one_letter_code
_entity_poly.pdbx_strand_id
1 'polypeptide(L)'
;MKYIIPRRQTYPLHTHRPPSIVPPTEQILKKRCPFKNSSERRDNPKAHLQPCFLSSYLKASNRGTLTAESLGLAEQRLRVPLQLALLLPGQPCLLLFLPVLLLLLRAAPLAGGQQLLLARPLQPQPAAQTAQHGSGRRPRSGRAGAAAETQAAAAAASACATSAGGPRDGAGPGGAGAPHLPRRAWLSPAGLSPVPARLSPVPARVSVPAALGGALPAGAVPPASHPGRGRPRPAGGALGLGSPAAGSPRLRCRALVGAAACNTFPTQGLRMYADFPMKYILVTGGVISGIGKGIIASSIGTILKSCGLRVTAIKIDPYINIDAGTFSPYEHGEVFVLNDGGEVDLDLGNYERFLDINLYKDNNITTGKIYQHVINKERHGDYLGKTVQVVPHITDAVQEWVMNQAKVPVDDDKKEPQICVIELGGTIGDIEGMPFVEAFRQFQFKAKRENFCNIHVSLVPQPNATGEQKTKPTQNSVRALRGLGLSPDLIVCRSAKPIEMAVKEKISMFCHVEPEQVIFIHDVSSTYRVPILLEEQGIIKYFKQRLNLPIDDQPSDLLMKWKKMACRYERLLKVCSIALVGKYTKLSDCYASVFKALEHSALAINYKLDLMYIDSTELERSTEAENSVKYHQAWHKLCKADGILVPGGFGIRGTEGKLQAISWARTKKKPFLGVCLGMQLAVVEFARNCLNWEDANSTEFDPDTKNPVVIDMPEHNPGDMGGTMRLGKRRTVFKTENSVLRKLYGDEMFVEERHRHRYEVNPELTHCFEEKGLKFVGHDTEGSRMEIIELENHPYFVGVQFHPEFSSRPMKPSPPYLGLLLAATGTLNAYLQRGCKLSPSDSYSDLSDDSSPEKEFPYSDTS
;
A
#
# COMPACT_ATOMS: atom_id res chain seq x y z
N MET A 1 0.72 -60.66 -4.10
CA MET A 1 2.13 -60.68 -4.59
C MET A 1 2.79 -59.41 -4.03
N LYS A 2 3.95 -59.39 -3.36
CA LYS A 2 5.31 -59.84 -3.78
C LYS A 2 5.75 -59.14 -5.07
N TYR A 3 6.90 -58.48 -5.21
CA TYR A 3 8.00 -58.05 -4.29
C TYR A 3 8.50 -56.65 -4.83
N ILE A 4 9.62 -55.99 -4.47
CA ILE A 4 10.84 -56.32 -3.70
C ILE A 4 11.49 -55.06 -3.09
N ILE A 5 12.54 -55.21 -2.28
CA ILE A 5 13.47 -54.15 -1.85
C ILE A 5 14.86 -54.47 -2.43
N PRO A 6 15.63 -53.50 -2.96
CA PRO A 6 17.09 -53.59 -3.05
C PRO A 6 17.76 -52.79 -1.91
N ARG A 7 18.71 -53.43 -1.19
CA ARG A 7 19.47 -52.83 -0.09
C ARG A 7 20.93 -53.24 -0.23
N ARG A 8 21.87 -52.28 -0.11
CA ARG A 8 23.34 -52.43 -0.07
C ARG A 8 24.01 -52.96 -1.36
N GLN A 9 25.16 -52.37 -1.69
CA GLN A 9 26.45 -53.04 -1.44
C GLN A 9 27.60 -52.03 -1.35
N THR A 10 28.69 -52.45 -0.70
CA THR A 10 29.94 -51.71 -0.45
C THR A 10 31.13 -52.56 -0.93
N TYR A 11 32.37 -52.06 -0.73
CA TYR A 11 33.68 -52.71 -0.99
C TYR A 11 34.30 -52.39 -2.39
N PRO A 12 35.63 -52.61 -2.59
CA PRO A 12 36.65 -51.61 -2.24
C PRO A 12 37.76 -51.46 -3.33
N LEU A 13 38.91 -50.80 -3.03
CA LEU A 13 40.29 -51.33 -3.17
C LEU A 13 41.41 -50.25 -3.08
N HIS A 14 42.61 -50.73 -2.75
CA HIS A 14 43.97 -50.14 -2.63
C HIS A 14 44.33 -48.86 -3.44
N THR A 15 45.10 -47.85 -2.99
CA THR A 15 46.35 -47.67 -2.17
C THR A 15 47.70 -47.77 -2.92
N HIS A 16 48.68 -46.92 -2.51
CA HIS A 16 50.08 -46.71 -3.02
C HIS A 16 50.25 -45.72 -4.21
N ARG A 17 51.30 -44.87 -4.33
CA ARG A 17 52.28 -44.25 -3.37
C ARG A 17 52.92 -42.97 -4.04
N PRO A 18 53.77 -42.15 -3.37
CA PRO A 18 54.12 -40.76 -3.79
C PRO A 18 55.46 -40.61 -4.56
N PRO A 19 55.91 -39.36 -4.82
CA PRO A 19 57.32 -39.01 -4.58
C PRO A 19 57.60 -37.70 -3.77
N SER A 20 58.89 -37.54 -3.44
CA SER A 20 59.61 -36.57 -2.57
C SER A 20 59.86 -35.16 -3.21
N ILE A 21 59.95 -34.01 -2.51
CA ILE A 21 61.01 -33.42 -1.60
C ILE A 21 62.28 -32.93 -2.37
N VAL A 22 62.49 -31.61 -2.65
CA VAL A 22 63.15 -30.49 -1.88
C VAL A 22 64.57 -30.13 -2.44
N PRO A 23 65.21 -28.93 -2.24
CA PRO A 23 64.82 -27.50 -2.29
C PRO A 23 65.50 -26.77 -3.50
N PRO A 24 65.83 -25.44 -3.49
CA PRO A 24 67.15 -25.03 -2.95
C PRO A 24 67.22 -23.62 -2.29
N THR A 25 68.40 -23.32 -1.75
CA THR A 25 68.93 -21.98 -1.35
C THR A 25 70.38 -21.91 -1.91
N GLU A 26 71.12 -20.81 -2.04
CA GLU A 26 71.10 -19.42 -1.52
C GLU A 26 71.85 -18.52 -2.57
N GLN A 27 71.84 -17.17 -2.59
CA GLN A 27 72.68 -16.31 -1.74
C GLN A 27 72.42 -14.78 -1.86
N ILE A 28 72.59 -14.12 -0.71
CA ILE A 28 73.15 -12.77 -0.45
C ILE A 28 73.71 -11.95 -1.65
N LEU A 29 73.31 -10.67 -1.71
CA LEU A 29 74.27 -9.57 -1.93
C LEU A 29 73.90 -8.31 -1.11
N LYS A 30 74.91 -7.62 -0.58
CA LYS A 30 74.77 -6.56 0.43
C LYS A 30 74.82 -5.15 -0.19
N LYS A 31 74.02 -4.22 0.35
CA LYS A 31 74.46 -2.84 0.65
C LYS A 31 73.57 -2.20 1.71
N ARG A 32 74.16 -1.39 2.60
CA ARG A 32 73.54 -0.81 3.81
C ARG A 32 74.20 0.53 4.10
N CYS A 33 73.45 1.50 4.64
CA CYS A 33 73.95 2.57 5.54
C CYS A 33 74.87 3.69 4.92
N PRO A 34 75.18 4.79 5.65
CA PRO A 34 74.32 5.57 6.59
C PRO A 34 74.57 7.12 6.69
N PHE A 35 73.78 7.81 7.54
CA PHE A 35 74.11 9.06 8.28
C PHE A 35 74.31 10.37 7.44
N LYS A 36 74.37 11.61 7.98
CA LYS A 36 74.54 12.15 9.37
C LYS A 36 73.89 13.55 9.58
N ASN A 37 73.98 14.11 10.80
CA ASN A 37 73.33 15.37 11.27
C ASN A 37 74.09 16.69 10.96
N SER A 38 73.35 17.81 10.99
CA SER A 38 73.77 19.20 11.31
C SER A 38 72.51 20.03 11.71
N SER A 39 72.37 20.58 12.94
CA SER A 39 72.72 21.96 13.41
C SER A 39 72.00 23.11 12.65
N GLU A 40 71.42 24.17 13.26
CA GLU A 40 71.39 24.64 14.67
C GLU A 40 70.29 25.74 14.89
N ARG A 41 69.94 26.03 16.16
CA ARG A 41 69.45 27.33 16.75
C ARG A 41 68.03 27.93 16.50
N ARG A 42 67.40 28.30 17.64
CA ARG A 42 66.58 29.51 17.94
C ARG A 42 65.19 29.67 17.28
N ASP A 43 64.16 30.28 17.88
CA ASP A 43 63.90 30.75 19.27
C ASP A 43 62.36 30.78 19.55
N ASN A 44 61.95 31.09 20.79
CA ASN A 44 60.56 31.25 21.31
C ASN A 44 60.50 32.67 22.00
N PRO A 45 59.36 33.29 22.42
CA PRO A 45 57.94 32.88 22.38
C PRO A 45 56.87 34.00 22.11
N LYS A 46 55.57 33.59 22.13
CA LYS A 46 54.33 34.29 22.61
C LYS A 46 54.11 35.82 22.40
N ALA A 47 53.04 36.17 21.68
CA ALA A 47 52.07 37.29 21.92
C ALA A 47 51.05 37.37 20.75
N HIS A 48 49.84 37.95 20.82
CA HIS A 48 48.78 38.02 21.85
C HIS A 48 47.44 38.46 21.18
N LEU A 49 46.29 38.31 21.86
CA LEU A 49 45.00 38.99 21.64
C LEU A 49 44.04 38.59 20.48
N GLN A 50 42.76 38.54 20.86
CA GLN A 50 41.48 38.49 20.11
C GLN A 50 40.96 39.96 19.92
N PRO A 51 39.80 40.30 19.23
CA PRO A 51 38.49 39.64 19.34
C PRO A 51 37.52 39.70 18.10
N CYS A 52 36.22 39.48 18.37
CA CYS A 52 34.96 39.46 17.58
C CYS A 52 34.67 40.70 16.67
N PHE A 53 33.58 40.88 15.89
CA PHE A 53 32.15 40.40 15.80
C PHE A 53 31.77 40.23 14.28
N LEU A 54 30.76 39.47 13.79
CA LEU A 54 29.29 39.34 13.98
C LEU A 54 28.40 40.34 13.16
N SER A 55 27.16 39.94 12.83
CA SER A 55 26.11 40.64 12.02
C SER A 55 26.34 40.59 10.49
N SER A 56 25.40 40.25 9.58
CA SER A 56 23.92 40.37 9.46
C SER A 56 23.43 41.77 9.04
N TYR A 57 22.76 41.92 7.87
CA TYR A 57 21.30 42.26 7.78
C TYR A 57 20.69 42.53 6.37
N LEU A 58 19.40 42.14 6.24
CA LEU A 58 18.26 42.78 5.52
C LEU A 58 18.05 42.69 3.97
N LYS A 59 16.87 43.20 3.57
CA LYS A 59 16.02 42.86 2.41
C LYS A 59 15.88 44.03 1.40
N ALA A 60 15.11 43.76 0.32
CA ALA A 60 14.28 44.68 -0.49
C ALA A 60 14.95 45.35 -1.71
N SER A 61 14.24 45.77 -2.78
CA SER A 61 12.92 45.38 -3.37
C SER A 61 12.72 46.14 -4.70
N ASN A 62 11.75 45.73 -5.53
CA ASN A 62 11.11 46.46 -6.63
C ASN A 62 11.90 46.83 -7.92
N ARG A 63 11.28 46.44 -9.05
CA ARG A 63 10.97 47.22 -10.28
C ARG A 63 12.05 48.11 -10.94
N GLY A 64 12.29 47.87 -12.23
CA GLY A 64 12.92 48.85 -13.12
C GLY A 64 13.09 48.34 -14.56
N THR A 65 12.10 48.55 -15.43
CA THR A 65 12.27 48.37 -16.89
C THR A 65 12.89 49.61 -17.52
N LEU A 66 13.98 49.44 -18.27
CA LEU A 66 14.43 50.42 -19.26
C LEU A 66 14.89 49.68 -20.53
N THR A 67 14.70 50.35 -21.67
CA THR A 67 15.00 49.88 -23.03
C THR A 67 15.94 50.87 -23.73
N ALA A 68 16.27 50.58 -24.99
CA ALA A 68 17.20 51.32 -25.85
C ALA A 68 18.70 50.99 -25.59
N GLU A 69 19.61 51.07 -26.58
CA GLU A 69 19.40 51.49 -27.97
C GLU A 69 20.27 50.71 -28.98
N SER A 70 20.26 51.17 -30.24
CA SER A 70 20.79 50.48 -31.41
C SER A 70 22.31 50.63 -31.59
N LEU A 71 22.90 49.65 -32.28
CA LEU A 71 23.91 49.87 -33.31
C LEU A 71 24.04 48.59 -34.15
N GLY A 72 23.98 48.72 -35.48
CA GLY A 72 24.07 47.57 -36.39
C GLY A 72 25.01 47.88 -37.55
N LEU A 73 25.85 46.92 -37.92
CA LEU A 73 26.70 46.96 -39.10
C LEU A 73 27.22 45.57 -39.48
N ALA A 74 27.62 45.44 -40.74
CA ALA A 74 28.54 44.45 -41.30
C ALA A 74 28.16 42.93 -41.37
N GLU A 75 27.79 42.55 -42.61
CA GLU A 75 28.54 41.58 -43.45
C GLU A 75 28.38 40.04 -43.36
N GLN A 76 28.02 39.52 -44.54
CA GLN A 76 28.58 38.36 -45.28
C GLN A 76 28.51 36.92 -44.71
N ARG A 77 28.18 36.00 -45.62
CA ARG A 77 28.26 34.55 -45.45
C ARG A 77 29.67 34.05 -45.80
N LEU A 78 30.17 33.02 -45.11
CA LEU A 78 30.67 31.82 -45.79
C LEU A 78 30.68 30.59 -44.88
N ARG A 79 30.68 29.40 -45.48
CA ARG A 79 30.97 28.10 -44.83
C ARG A 79 32.37 27.65 -45.22
N VAL A 80 33.20 27.24 -44.27
CA VAL A 80 34.35 26.33 -44.51
C VAL A 80 34.53 25.43 -43.27
N PRO A 81 34.58 24.08 -43.42
CA PRO A 81 35.06 23.16 -42.37
C PRO A 81 36.58 22.94 -42.50
N LEU A 82 37.26 22.46 -41.44
CA LEU A 82 38.66 22.01 -41.54
C LEU A 82 38.92 20.71 -40.77
N GLN A 83 39.95 19.98 -41.21
CA GLN A 83 40.33 18.64 -40.74
C GLN A 83 41.86 18.45 -40.92
N LEU A 84 42.46 17.49 -40.20
CA LEU A 84 43.84 16.95 -40.35
C LEU A 84 45.06 17.86 -40.07
N ALA A 85 45.90 17.46 -39.12
CA ALA A 85 47.27 16.91 -39.32
C ALA A 85 47.89 16.60 -37.93
N LEU A 86 48.25 15.36 -37.55
CA LEU A 86 49.29 14.42 -38.03
C LEU A 86 50.73 14.79 -37.64
N LEU A 87 51.38 13.92 -36.85
CA LEU A 87 52.67 13.29 -37.16
C LEU A 87 52.96 12.06 -36.26
N LEU A 88 53.96 11.26 -36.66
CA LEU A 88 54.34 9.91 -36.18
C LEU A 88 55.89 9.89 -35.93
N PRO A 89 56.62 8.80 -35.55
CA PRO A 89 56.35 7.37 -35.78
C PRO A 89 56.80 6.32 -34.72
N GLY A 90 56.55 5.03 -34.99
CA GLY A 90 57.17 3.87 -34.34
C GLY A 90 56.46 2.53 -34.60
N GLN A 91 56.98 1.68 -35.49
CA GLN A 91 56.48 0.31 -35.79
C GLN A 91 57.66 -0.60 -36.23
N PRO A 92 57.57 -1.96 -36.20
CA PRO A 92 56.65 -2.83 -37.00
C PRO A 92 55.96 -3.94 -36.15
N CYS A 93 55.10 -4.88 -36.61
CA CYS A 93 54.14 -5.03 -37.75
C CYS A 93 53.10 -6.12 -37.32
N LEU A 94 52.66 -7.23 -37.97
CA LEU A 94 52.89 -7.88 -39.28
C LEU A 94 51.78 -8.94 -39.59
N LEU A 95 51.15 -8.91 -40.78
CA LEU A 95 50.24 -9.91 -41.42
C LEU A 95 48.84 -10.17 -40.78
N LEU A 96 47.74 -10.51 -41.50
CA LEU A 96 47.34 -10.44 -42.93
C LEU A 96 45.78 -10.53 -43.08
N PHE A 97 45.17 -9.61 -43.84
CA PHE A 97 44.07 -9.76 -44.82
C PHE A 97 42.60 -10.21 -44.47
N LEU A 98 41.71 -9.70 -45.33
CA LEU A 98 40.26 -9.95 -45.58
C LEU A 98 40.12 -10.41 -47.07
N PRO A 99 38.94 -10.69 -47.69
CA PRO A 99 37.60 -11.11 -47.18
C PRO A 99 36.86 -12.20 -48.03
N VAL A 100 35.69 -12.67 -47.54
CA VAL A 100 34.41 -12.96 -48.26
C VAL A 100 34.32 -13.97 -49.46
N LEU A 101 33.47 -15.00 -49.27
CA LEU A 101 32.59 -15.74 -50.24
C LEU A 101 33.19 -16.67 -51.33
N LEU A 102 33.00 -18.00 -51.18
CA LEU A 102 32.26 -18.87 -52.14
C LEU A 102 31.98 -20.31 -51.63
N LEU A 103 30.74 -20.79 -51.82
CA LEU A 103 30.30 -22.10 -52.35
C LEU A 103 31.10 -23.43 -52.07
N LEU A 104 30.49 -24.43 -51.39
CA LEU A 104 30.01 -25.73 -51.97
C LEU A 104 29.68 -26.84 -50.91
N LEU A 105 28.57 -27.58 -51.15
CA LEU A 105 28.27 -29.01 -50.90
C LEU A 105 28.81 -29.74 -49.64
N ARG A 106 27.99 -30.46 -48.85
CA ARG A 106 27.36 -31.77 -49.22
C ARG A 106 26.27 -32.23 -48.21
N ALA A 107 25.57 -33.31 -48.59
CA ALA A 107 24.77 -34.25 -47.78
C ALA A 107 23.23 -34.05 -47.69
N ALA A 108 22.55 -34.81 -48.55
CA ALA A 108 21.24 -35.45 -48.37
C ALA A 108 21.44 -36.96 -48.77
N PRO A 109 20.45 -37.88 -48.79
CA PRO A 109 19.00 -37.73 -48.58
C PRO A 109 18.32 -38.87 -47.77
N LEU A 110 16.98 -39.01 -47.94
CA LEU A 110 16.08 -40.16 -47.70
C LEU A 110 15.32 -40.22 -46.34
N ALA A 111 14.04 -40.63 -46.27
CA ALA A 111 12.95 -40.64 -47.27
C ALA A 111 11.55 -40.93 -46.64
N GLY A 112 10.49 -40.27 -47.13
CA GLY A 112 9.08 -40.69 -47.01
C GLY A 112 8.32 -40.32 -45.71
N GLY A 113 7.04 -39.90 -45.76
CA GLY A 113 6.21 -39.54 -46.92
C GLY A 113 4.75 -39.12 -46.57
N GLN A 114 4.11 -38.39 -47.50
CA GLN A 114 2.65 -38.13 -47.68
C GLN A 114 1.85 -37.47 -46.51
N GLN A 115 1.45 -36.19 -46.64
CA GLN A 115 0.10 -35.69 -47.08
C GLN A 115 -0.89 -35.50 -45.89
N LEU A 116 -1.87 -34.55 -45.87
CA LEU A 116 -2.47 -33.69 -46.92
C LEU A 116 -3.05 -32.35 -46.35
N LEU A 117 -3.07 -31.28 -47.17
CA LEU A 117 -4.00 -30.11 -47.20
C LEU A 117 -4.47 -29.37 -45.92
N LEU A 118 -4.26 -28.02 -45.88
CA LEU A 118 -5.35 -27.01 -45.95
C LEU A 118 -4.90 -25.52 -45.99
N ALA A 119 -5.71 -24.69 -46.66
CA ALA A 119 -5.95 -23.23 -46.53
C ALA A 119 -4.82 -22.16 -46.68
N ARG A 120 -5.20 -21.02 -47.29
CA ARG A 120 -4.46 -19.73 -47.34
C ARG A 120 -4.93 -18.78 -46.23
N PRO A 121 -4.14 -17.73 -45.93
CA PRO A 121 -4.70 -16.37 -45.92
C PRO A 121 -3.96 -15.41 -46.90
N LEU A 122 -4.53 -14.21 -47.10
CA LEU A 122 -4.03 -13.15 -47.98
C LEU A 122 -3.40 -11.98 -47.18
N GLN A 123 -2.46 -11.27 -47.81
CA GLN A 123 -2.01 -9.93 -47.39
C GLN A 123 -2.22 -8.92 -48.54
N PRO A 124 -2.52 -7.63 -48.26
CA PRO A 124 -2.67 -6.58 -49.26
C PRO A 124 -1.33 -5.93 -49.67
N GLN A 125 -1.32 -5.26 -50.83
CA GLN A 125 -0.13 -4.66 -51.46
C GLN A 125 0.08 -3.17 -51.08
N PRO A 126 1.33 -2.66 -51.17
CA PRO A 126 1.63 -1.22 -51.24
C PRO A 126 1.60 -0.67 -52.69
N ALA A 127 1.68 0.65 -52.84
CA ALA A 127 1.52 1.37 -54.10
C ALA A 127 2.80 1.47 -54.96
N ALA A 128 2.64 1.93 -56.22
CA ALA A 128 3.73 2.24 -57.16
C ALA A 128 3.61 3.66 -57.73
N GLN A 129 4.75 4.26 -58.10
CA GLN A 129 4.87 5.57 -58.76
C GLN A 129 5.40 5.39 -60.19
N THR A 130 5.08 6.32 -61.10
CA THR A 130 5.90 6.63 -62.30
C THR A 130 5.83 8.14 -62.60
N ALA A 131 6.90 8.72 -63.15
CA ALA A 131 6.99 10.14 -63.49
C ALA A 131 7.98 10.43 -64.64
N GLN A 132 7.62 11.31 -65.57
CA GLN A 132 8.41 11.87 -66.69
C GLN A 132 7.73 13.18 -67.17
N HIS A 133 8.36 14.17 -67.83
CA HIS A 133 9.73 14.73 -67.77
C HIS A 133 9.76 16.10 -68.53
N GLY A 134 10.83 16.92 -68.41
CA GLY A 134 11.02 18.22 -69.11
C GLY A 134 10.61 19.47 -68.29
N SER A 135 11.42 20.53 -68.09
CA SER A 135 12.11 21.50 -69.00
C SER A 135 11.20 22.62 -69.54
N GLY A 136 11.51 23.93 -69.49
CA GLY A 136 12.62 24.68 -68.86
C GLY A 136 12.86 26.07 -69.51
N ARG A 137 13.47 27.04 -68.77
CA ARG A 137 13.75 28.48 -69.14
C ARG A 137 12.51 29.41 -69.17
N ARG A 138 12.58 30.75 -69.02
CA ARG A 138 13.52 31.70 -68.32
C ARG A 138 12.76 33.04 -68.04
N PRO A 139 13.29 33.97 -67.20
CA PRO A 139 12.50 35.08 -66.61
C PRO A 139 12.85 36.51 -67.08
N ARG A 140 11.98 37.48 -66.72
CA ARG A 140 12.22 38.93 -66.45
C ARG A 140 10.88 39.55 -65.97
N SER A 141 10.78 40.63 -65.17
CA SER A 141 11.66 41.25 -64.16
C SER A 141 10.91 42.43 -63.50
N GLY A 142 10.94 42.59 -62.17
CA GLY A 142 10.30 43.74 -61.51
C GLY A 142 10.62 43.88 -60.02
N ARG A 143 11.12 45.07 -59.63
CA ARG A 143 11.34 45.54 -58.24
C ARG A 143 10.00 45.59 -57.48
N ALA A 144 9.89 45.21 -56.20
CA ALA A 144 10.44 45.84 -54.99
C ALA A 144 9.96 47.30 -54.79
N GLY A 145 9.50 47.73 -53.61
CA GLY A 145 9.31 47.02 -52.34
C GLY A 145 9.70 47.88 -51.13
N ALA A 146 8.77 48.10 -50.19
CA ALA A 146 9.00 48.89 -48.97
C ALA A 146 8.10 48.40 -47.81
N ALA A 147 8.55 48.64 -46.58
CA ALA A 147 7.80 48.55 -45.32
C ALA A 147 7.91 49.94 -44.62
N ALA A 148 7.42 50.24 -43.41
CA ALA A 148 6.69 49.51 -42.38
C ALA A 148 5.90 50.53 -41.50
N GLU A 149 5.09 50.06 -40.54
CA GLU A 149 4.66 50.81 -39.32
C GLU A 149 3.78 52.09 -39.59
N THR A 150 3.17 52.79 -38.62
CA THR A 150 3.27 52.82 -37.14
C THR A 150 1.93 53.25 -36.47
N GLN A 151 1.89 53.24 -35.14
CA GLN A 151 0.99 54.01 -34.24
C GLN A 151 -0.48 53.54 -34.03
N ALA A 152 -1.12 54.08 -32.98
CA ALA A 152 -2.26 53.49 -32.29
C ALA A 152 -3.06 54.49 -31.39
N ALA A 153 -4.18 53.98 -30.86
CA ALA A 153 -4.85 54.34 -29.60
C ALA A 153 -5.97 55.42 -29.54
N ALA A 154 -6.88 55.17 -28.59
CA ALA A 154 -7.74 56.07 -27.81
C ALA A 154 -8.94 56.81 -28.46
N ALA A 155 -10.15 56.38 -28.06
CA ALA A 155 -11.23 57.23 -27.52
C ALA A 155 -12.24 56.37 -26.72
N ALA A 156 -13.08 56.97 -25.87
CA ALA A 156 -14.03 56.25 -25.01
C ALA A 156 -15.30 57.08 -24.68
N ALA A 157 -16.24 56.45 -23.97
CA ALA A 157 -17.38 57.01 -23.22
C ALA A 157 -18.68 57.41 -23.98
N SER A 158 -19.73 56.59 -23.77
CA SER A 158 -21.10 57.01 -23.37
C SER A 158 -21.84 55.75 -22.89
N ALA A 159 -22.50 55.58 -21.73
CA ALA A 159 -23.10 56.44 -20.70
C ALA A 159 -24.65 56.59 -20.79
N CYS A 160 -25.34 55.96 -19.82
CA CYS A 160 -26.75 56.18 -19.41
C CYS A 160 -27.88 55.87 -20.43
N ALA A 161 -29.17 55.82 -20.04
CA ALA A 161 -29.84 55.31 -18.83
C ALA A 161 -31.38 55.39 -19.02
N THR A 162 -32.16 54.62 -18.24
CA THR A 162 -33.66 54.63 -18.16
C THR A 162 -34.38 54.21 -19.45
N SER A 163 -35.62 53.71 -19.45
CA SER A 163 -36.62 53.41 -18.40
C SER A 163 -37.16 51.97 -18.62
N ALA A 164 -37.66 51.17 -17.67
CA ALA A 164 -38.40 51.41 -16.42
C ALA A 164 -39.91 51.73 -16.62
N GLY A 165 -40.74 50.69 -16.81
CA GLY A 165 -42.19 50.84 -16.90
C GLY A 165 -42.98 49.51 -17.02
N GLY A 166 -43.51 49.02 -15.91
CA GLY A 166 -44.81 48.30 -15.87
C GLY A 166 -45.81 49.17 -15.07
N PRO A 167 -46.93 48.63 -14.55
CA PRO A 167 -47.47 47.26 -14.62
C PRO A 167 -48.99 47.25 -15.00
N ARG A 168 -49.72 46.15 -14.67
CA ARG A 168 -51.22 46.04 -14.58
C ARG A 168 -52.00 46.01 -15.91
N ASP A 169 -53.25 45.51 -16.01
CA ASP A 169 -54.05 44.54 -15.23
C ASP A 169 -55.23 44.06 -16.13
N GLY A 170 -55.92 42.96 -15.78
CA GLY A 170 -57.16 42.46 -16.44
C GLY A 170 -56.92 41.23 -17.34
N ALA A 171 -57.56 40.07 -17.14
CA ALA A 171 -59.01 39.72 -17.14
C ALA A 171 -59.56 39.46 -18.57
N GLY A 172 -60.12 38.25 -18.78
CA GLY A 172 -60.66 37.77 -20.07
C GLY A 172 -62.15 38.08 -20.30
N PRO A 173 -62.98 37.21 -20.93
CA PRO A 173 -62.72 35.82 -21.37
C PRO A 173 -63.31 35.43 -22.76
N GLY A 174 -63.13 34.14 -23.15
CA GLY A 174 -64.12 33.41 -23.97
C GLY A 174 -63.76 33.08 -25.43
N GLY A 175 -64.39 32.03 -25.96
CA GLY A 175 -64.33 31.62 -27.38
C GLY A 175 -64.03 30.12 -27.58
N ALA A 176 -64.96 29.37 -28.20
CA ALA A 176 -64.80 27.96 -28.53
C ALA A 176 -65.10 27.70 -30.02
N GLY A 177 -64.48 26.67 -30.63
CA GLY A 177 -64.77 26.30 -32.02
C GLY A 177 -63.90 25.18 -32.62
N ALA A 178 -64.49 23.99 -32.77
CA ALA A 178 -64.23 23.08 -33.90
C ALA A 178 -65.26 23.43 -35.02
N PRO A 179 -65.28 22.89 -36.27
CA PRO A 179 -65.03 21.47 -36.60
C PRO A 179 -64.48 21.13 -38.03
N HIS A 180 -64.49 19.83 -38.36
CA HIS A 180 -64.66 19.18 -39.67
C HIS A 180 -63.49 18.62 -40.54
N LEU A 181 -63.84 17.44 -41.08
CA LEU A 181 -63.19 16.48 -42.00
C LEU A 181 -63.65 16.75 -43.46
N PRO A 182 -63.01 16.24 -44.56
CA PRO A 182 -63.27 14.85 -45.02
C PRO A 182 -62.26 14.10 -45.95
N ARG A 183 -62.04 12.81 -45.62
CA ARG A 183 -62.05 11.53 -46.43
C ARG A 183 -61.54 11.38 -47.90
N ARG A 184 -61.06 10.14 -48.16
CA ARG A 184 -60.83 9.34 -49.42
C ARG A 184 -59.37 9.34 -49.94
N ALA A 185 -58.82 8.29 -50.58
CA ALA A 185 -59.31 6.94 -51.00
C ALA A 185 -58.18 5.86 -50.79
N TRP A 186 -58.43 4.54 -50.59
CA TRP A 186 -58.51 3.40 -51.56
C TRP A 186 -57.24 3.17 -52.43
N LEU A 187 -56.78 1.95 -52.78
CA LEU A 187 -57.34 0.58 -52.71
C LEU A 187 -56.22 -0.52 -52.54
N SER A 188 -56.42 -1.77 -52.97
CA SER A 188 -55.42 -2.88 -53.02
C SER A 188 -55.71 -3.88 -54.16
N PRO A 189 -54.71 -4.70 -54.58
CA PRO A 189 -54.89 -6.16 -54.74
C PRO A 189 -53.69 -6.96 -54.14
N ALA A 190 -53.77 -8.17 -53.55
CA ALA A 190 -54.56 -9.41 -53.74
C ALA A 190 -53.85 -10.47 -54.62
N GLY A 191 -53.64 -11.70 -54.10
CA GLY A 191 -52.85 -12.74 -54.80
C GLY A 191 -52.72 -14.13 -54.13
N LEU A 192 -53.82 -14.91 -54.12
CA LEU A 192 -53.86 -16.41 -54.11
C LEU A 192 -53.47 -17.24 -52.85
N SER A 193 -53.96 -18.49 -52.87
CA SER A 193 -53.90 -19.59 -51.89
C SER A 193 -53.92 -20.93 -52.70
N PRO A 194 -53.79 -22.17 -52.16
CA PRO A 194 -54.68 -22.73 -51.13
C PRO A 194 -54.03 -23.73 -50.11
N VAL A 195 -54.88 -24.26 -49.22
CA VAL A 195 -54.60 -25.31 -48.20
C VAL A 195 -55.09 -26.70 -48.71
N PRO A 196 -54.93 -27.82 -47.97
CA PRO A 196 -56.12 -28.30 -47.22
C PRO A 196 -55.87 -29.03 -45.88
N ALA A 197 -56.84 -28.89 -44.95
CA ALA A 197 -57.26 -29.87 -43.91
C ALA A 197 -56.27 -30.26 -42.77
N ARG A 198 -56.67 -30.62 -41.54
CA ARG A 198 -57.91 -30.65 -40.71
C ARG A 198 -57.44 -30.95 -39.23
N LEU A 199 -58.18 -30.87 -38.11
CA LEU A 199 -59.59 -30.57 -37.75
C LEU A 199 -59.63 -30.04 -36.28
N SER A 200 -60.82 -29.79 -35.72
CA SER A 200 -61.15 -29.68 -34.27
C SER A 200 -62.60 -30.19 -34.07
N PRO A 201 -63.24 -30.35 -32.86
CA PRO A 201 -63.56 -29.25 -31.92
C PRO A 201 -63.74 -29.64 -30.42
N VAL A 202 -64.31 -28.73 -29.63
CA VAL A 202 -64.79 -28.80 -28.21
C VAL A 202 -66.36 -28.93 -28.18
N PRO A 203 -67.15 -29.02 -27.06
CA PRO A 203 -66.93 -28.47 -25.69
C PRO A 203 -67.60 -29.15 -24.43
N ALA A 204 -67.38 -28.51 -23.24
CA ALA A 204 -68.37 -28.17 -22.18
C ALA A 204 -68.66 -29.04 -20.91
N ARG A 205 -69.02 -28.29 -19.83
CA ARG A 205 -69.93 -28.55 -18.67
C ARG A 205 -69.47 -29.12 -17.29
N VAL A 206 -69.40 -28.21 -16.29
CA VAL A 206 -70.28 -28.09 -15.06
C VAL A 206 -70.08 -28.96 -13.77
N SER A 207 -70.01 -28.24 -12.62
CA SER A 207 -70.35 -28.53 -11.18
C SER A 207 -69.69 -29.65 -10.31
N VAL A 208 -68.88 -29.22 -9.31
CA VAL A 208 -69.10 -29.30 -7.82
C VAL A 208 -70.22 -30.26 -7.34
N PRO A 209 -70.01 -31.20 -6.36
CA PRO A 209 -69.72 -30.89 -4.95
C PRO A 209 -68.77 -31.88 -4.20
N ALA A 210 -68.91 -32.00 -2.87
CA ALA A 210 -67.89 -32.48 -1.93
C ALA A 210 -68.35 -33.56 -0.91
N ALA A 211 -67.42 -33.94 -0.01
CA ALA A 211 -67.58 -34.64 1.28
C ALA A 211 -67.52 -36.19 1.32
N LEU A 212 -67.26 -36.69 2.54
CA LEU A 212 -67.02 -38.09 2.96
C LEU A 212 -65.67 -38.67 2.44
N GLY A 213 -64.86 -39.41 3.20
CA GLY A 213 -64.99 -40.00 4.54
C GLY A 213 -64.85 -41.54 4.47
N GLY A 214 -64.16 -42.25 5.35
CA GLY A 214 -63.29 -41.88 6.49
C GLY A 214 -62.80 -43.16 7.21
N ALA A 215 -61.67 -43.11 7.93
CA ALA A 215 -61.16 -44.27 8.69
C ALA A 215 -60.42 -43.86 9.98
N LEU A 216 -60.64 -44.64 11.03
CA LEU A 216 -60.15 -44.54 12.41
C LEU A 216 -59.58 -45.93 12.81
N PRO A 217 -59.02 -46.16 14.01
CA PRO A 217 -58.17 -45.32 14.87
C PRO A 217 -56.94 -46.08 15.45
N ALA A 218 -56.18 -45.41 16.32
CA ALA A 218 -55.49 -45.99 17.50
C ALA A 218 -54.39 -47.07 17.28
N GLY A 219 -53.82 -47.54 18.40
CA GLY A 219 -52.87 -48.66 18.48
C GLY A 219 -51.42 -48.25 18.72
N ALA A 220 -50.80 -48.80 19.76
CA ALA A 220 -49.38 -48.62 20.05
C ALA A 220 -48.70 -49.98 20.25
N VAL A 221 -47.50 -50.16 19.66
CA VAL A 221 -46.48 -51.16 20.09
C VAL A 221 -46.95 -52.64 19.85
N PRO A 222 -46.13 -53.73 19.95
CA PRO A 222 -44.68 -53.99 20.11
C PRO A 222 -44.09 -54.69 18.83
N PRO A 223 -43.11 -55.64 18.82
CA PRO A 223 -42.12 -56.12 19.83
C PRO A 223 -40.65 -56.33 19.36
N ALA A 224 -39.82 -56.82 20.31
CA ALA A 224 -38.54 -57.58 20.16
C ALA A 224 -37.23 -56.79 19.88
N SER A 225 -36.05 -57.19 20.41
CA SER A 225 -35.70 -58.18 21.47
C SER A 225 -34.31 -57.96 22.08
N HIS A 226 -34.11 -58.37 23.35
CA HIS A 226 -32.84 -58.49 24.10
C HIS A 226 -32.20 -59.89 23.91
N PRO A 227 -30.93 -60.22 24.31
CA PRO A 227 -30.21 -59.90 25.58
C PRO A 227 -28.71 -59.49 25.38
N GLY A 228 -27.80 -59.32 26.36
CA GLY A 228 -27.72 -59.43 27.85
C GLY A 228 -26.31 -58.91 28.30
N ARG A 229 -25.82 -58.91 29.56
CA ARG A 229 -26.22 -59.48 30.86
C ARG A 229 -25.86 -58.54 32.04
N GLY A 230 -26.53 -58.76 33.19
CA GLY A 230 -26.23 -58.50 34.63
C GLY A 230 -25.07 -57.59 35.09
N ARG A 231 -25.30 -56.63 36.02
CA ARG A 231 -25.60 -56.73 37.49
C ARG A 231 -24.34 -57.02 38.36
N PRO A 232 -24.24 -56.57 39.65
CA PRO A 232 -25.26 -55.92 40.53
C PRO A 232 -24.80 -54.62 41.28
N ARG A 233 -25.60 -54.22 42.29
CA ARG A 233 -25.51 -53.13 43.31
C ARG A 233 -25.48 -53.81 44.73
N PRO A 234 -25.51 -53.14 45.92
CA PRO A 234 -25.12 -51.78 46.39
C PRO A 234 -24.42 -51.78 47.81
N ALA A 235 -24.47 -50.64 48.54
CA ALA A 235 -24.19 -50.34 49.99
C ALA A 235 -22.83 -49.64 50.32
N GLY A 236 -22.68 -48.80 51.37
CA GLY A 236 -23.63 -48.19 52.34
C GLY A 236 -22.93 -47.43 53.51
N GLY A 237 -23.62 -46.48 54.19
CA GLY A 237 -23.12 -45.67 55.35
C GLY A 237 -22.68 -44.22 54.98
N ALA A 238 -22.97 -43.10 55.69
CA ALA A 238 -22.96 -42.71 57.13
C ALA A 238 -21.63 -42.01 57.56
N LEU A 239 -21.56 -40.96 58.41
CA LEU A 239 -22.56 -40.15 59.13
C LEU A 239 -21.94 -38.80 59.66
N GLY A 240 -22.78 -37.78 59.94
CA GLY A 240 -22.53 -36.66 60.86
C GLY A 240 -21.85 -35.38 60.30
N LEU A 241 -21.83 -34.22 61.00
CA LEU A 241 -22.75 -33.61 61.99
C LEU A 241 -22.21 -32.19 62.34
N GLY A 242 -23.04 -31.15 62.47
CA GLY A 242 -22.59 -29.85 63.03
C GLY A 242 -23.36 -28.59 62.61
N SER A 243 -24.06 -27.95 63.54
CA SER A 243 -24.64 -26.60 63.41
C SER A 243 -25.06 -26.06 64.79
N PRO A 244 -24.74 -24.79 65.11
CA PRO A 244 -25.77 -23.83 65.57
C PRO A 244 -25.46 -22.36 65.14
N ALA A 245 -26.26 -21.31 65.42
CA ALA A 245 -27.71 -21.09 65.51
C ALA A 245 -28.00 -19.56 65.69
N ALA A 246 -29.29 -19.15 65.66
CA ALA A 246 -29.83 -17.80 65.94
C ALA A 246 -29.48 -16.66 64.94
N GLY A 247 -30.30 -15.60 64.79
CA GLY A 247 -31.65 -15.32 65.32
C GLY A 247 -32.21 -13.96 64.84
N SER A 248 -33.54 -13.83 64.65
CA SER A 248 -34.23 -12.61 64.13
C SER A 248 -35.03 -11.85 65.22
N PRO A 249 -35.39 -10.56 65.02
CA PRO A 249 -36.76 -10.16 64.60
C PRO A 249 -36.77 -9.09 63.46
N ARG A 250 -37.80 -8.89 62.60
CA ARG A 250 -39.21 -8.42 62.79
C ARG A 250 -39.29 -6.98 63.39
N LEU A 251 -40.20 -6.06 63.00
CA LEU A 251 -41.54 -6.18 62.36
C LEU A 251 -42.01 -4.85 61.67
N ARG A 252 -42.95 -4.92 60.70
CA ARG A 252 -43.98 -3.94 60.23
C ARG A 252 -43.82 -2.41 60.46
N CYS A 253 -44.19 -1.61 59.43
CA CYS A 253 -45.34 -0.68 59.55
C CYS A 253 -46.00 -0.34 58.18
N ARG A 254 -47.05 0.51 58.18
CA ARG A 254 -48.00 0.70 57.06
C ARG A 254 -48.30 2.19 56.78
N ALA A 255 -48.30 2.56 55.50
CA ALA A 255 -48.82 3.77 54.81
C ALA A 255 -49.23 5.04 55.60
N LEU A 256 -48.78 6.21 55.10
CA LEU A 256 -49.47 7.50 55.23
C LEU A 256 -49.24 8.38 53.98
N VAL A 257 -49.95 9.51 53.87
CA VAL A 257 -50.21 10.25 52.62
C VAL A 257 -49.45 11.59 52.55
N GLY A 258 -49.00 11.99 51.35
CA GLY A 258 -48.45 13.33 51.07
C GLY A 258 -48.29 13.56 49.56
N ALA A 259 -48.56 14.77 49.06
CA ALA A 259 -48.71 15.06 47.63
C ALA A 259 -47.61 15.99 47.05
N ALA A 260 -47.72 16.28 45.74
CA ALA A 260 -46.92 17.19 44.92
C ALA A 260 -45.51 16.67 44.49
N ALA A 261 -45.00 16.96 43.28
CA ALA A 261 -45.56 17.70 42.14
C ALA A 261 -45.18 17.03 40.79
N CYS A 262 -45.86 17.39 39.71
CA CYS A 262 -45.55 16.92 38.36
C CYS A 262 -44.30 17.62 37.80
N ASN A 263 -43.40 16.86 37.17
CA ASN A 263 -42.61 17.33 36.04
C ASN A 263 -42.21 16.14 35.16
N THR A 264 -42.46 16.25 33.85
CA THR A 264 -42.30 15.15 32.90
C THR A 264 -40.88 15.04 32.38
N PHE A 265 -40.17 13.96 32.73
CA PHE A 265 -38.99 13.55 31.98
C PHE A 265 -39.41 12.90 30.64
N PRO A 266 -38.94 13.39 29.48
CA PRO A 266 -39.19 12.71 28.22
C PRO A 266 -38.38 11.41 28.17
N THR A 267 -39.07 10.27 28.07
CA THR A 267 -38.43 8.98 27.80
C THR A 267 -37.83 9.00 26.39
N GLN A 268 -36.54 9.33 26.27
CA GLN A 268 -35.78 9.02 25.05
C GLN A 268 -35.81 7.51 24.86
N GLY A 269 -36.61 7.07 23.89
CA GLY A 269 -36.85 5.64 23.68
C GLY A 269 -35.56 4.95 23.26
N LEU A 270 -35.28 3.80 23.86
CA LEU A 270 -34.38 2.82 23.26
C LEU A 270 -34.96 2.46 21.89
N ARG A 271 -34.40 3.04 20.82
CA ARG A 271 -34.54 2.44 19.49
C ARG A 271 -33.95 1.04 19.59
N MET A 272 -34.80 0.02 19.53
CA MET A 272 -34.35 -1.32 19.20
C MET A 272 -33.49 -1.22 17.94
N TYR A 273 -32.28 -1.78 17.98
CA TYR A 273 -31.48 -1.94 16.78
C TYR A 273 -32.22 -2.88 15.84
N ALA A 274 -32.95 -2.33 14.87
CA ALA A 274 -33.40 -3.10 13.73
C ALA A 274 -32.18 -3.56 12.94
N ASP A 275 -32.14 -4.82 12.52
CA ASP A 275 -31.05 -5.36 11.72
C ASP A 275 -30.90 -4.56 10.43
N PHE A 276 -29.87 -3.71 10.40
CA PHE A 276 -29.63 -2.79 9.31
C PHE A 276 -28.92 -3.53 8.18
N PRO A 277 -29.53 -3.68 6.99
CA PRO A 277 -28.96 -4.50 5.94
C PRO A 277 -27.62 -3.94 5.47
N MET A 278 -26.65 -4.83 5.36
CA MET A 278 -25.27 -4.52 4.98
C MET A 278 -25.20 -3.71 3.68
N LYS A 279 -24.39 -2.67 3.70
CA LYS A 279 -24.20 -1.74 2.58
C LYS A 279 -22.86 -1.99 1.91
N TYR A 280 -22.83 -1.93 0.59
CA TYR A 280 -21.64 -2.18 -0.21
C TYR A 280 -21.28 -0.93 -1.01
N ILE A 281 -20.02 -0.50 -0.91
CA ILE A 281 -19.48 0.62 -1.67
C ILE A 281 -18.38 0.08 -2.58
N LEU A 282 -18.70 -0.17 -3.85
CA LEU A 282 -17.72 -0.59 -4.86
C LEU A 282 -16.94 0.62 -5.37
N VAL A 283 -15.62 0.52 -5.41
CA VAL A 283 -14.70 1.54 -5.93
C VAL A 283 -13.95 0.95 -7.12
N THR A 284 -14.07 1.58 -8.29
CA THR A 284 -13.53 1.09 -9.58
C THR A 284 -12.47 2.03 -10.17
N GLY A 285 -11.46 1.45 -10.84
CA GLY A 285 -10.38 2.19 -11.50
C GLY A 285 -10.73 2.65 -12.91
N GLY A 286 -10.49 3.94 -13.20
CA GLY A 286 -10.83 4.55 -14.48
C GLY A 286 -9.77 4.39 -15.58
N VAL A 287 -8.82 5.32 -15.61
CA VAL A 287 -7.98 5.58 -16.80
C VAL A 287 -6.58 4.97 -16.69
N ILE A 288 -6.04 4.86 -15.48
CA ILE A 288 -4.71 4.32 -15.18
C ILE A 288 -4.71 3.54 -13.85
N SER A 289 -3.80 2.58 -13.72
CA SER A 289 -3.34 2.09 -12.42
C SER A 289 -2.61 3.20 -11.63
N GLY A 290 -2.33 2.98 -10.34
CA GLY A 290 -1.63 3.99 -9.51
C GLY A 290 -2.40 5.29 -9.24
N ILE A 291 -3.66 5.42 -9.68
CA ILE A 291 -4.45 6.66 -9.49
C ILE A 291 -4.73 7.01 -8.02
N GLY A 292 -4.57 6.06 -7.09
CA GLY A 292 -4.83 6.25 -5.66
C GLY A 292 -6.16 5.67 -5.17
N LYS A 293 -6.73 4.67 -5.87
CA LYS A 293 -7.99 3.99 -5.53
C LYS A 293 -8.10 3.65 -4.03
N GLY A 294 -7.14 2.88 -3.49
CA GLY A 294 -7.07 2.51 -2.07
C GLY A 294 -7.07 3.69 -1.11
N ILE A 295 -6.44 4.83 -1.46
CA ILE A 295 -6.52 6.07 -0.67
C ILE A 295 -7.95 6.66 -0.68
N ILE A 296 -8.65 6.63 -1.82
CA ILE A 296 -10.03 7.14 -1.89
C ILE A 296 -10.98 6.23 -1.10
N ALA A 297 -10.87 4.93 -1.29
CA ALA A 297 -11.69 3.91 -0.65
C ALA A 297 -11.49 3.89 0.88
N SER A 298 -10.24 3.89 1.35
CA SER A 298 -9.93 3.98 2.78
C SER A 298 -10.33 5.34 3.37
N SER A 299 -10.20 6.45 2.66
CA SER A 299 -10.69 7.77 3.11
C SER A 299 -12.21 7.78 3.28
N ILE A 300 -12.96 7.18 2.35
CA ILE A 300 -14.42 7.03 2.46
C ILE A 300 -14.81 6.16 3.66
N GLY A 301 -14.14 5.03 3.86
CA GLY A 301 -14.34 4.21 5.06
C GLY A 301 -13.98 4.96 6.35
N THR A 302 -12.95 5.81 6.34
CA THR A 302 -12.53 6.63 7.49
C THR A 302 -13.62 7.62 7.87
N ILE A 303 -14.19 8.31 6.86
CA ILE A 303 -15.31 9.23 7.05
C ILE A 303 -16.52 8.50 7.65
N LEU A 304 -16.85 7.31 7.14
CA LEU A 304 -18.00 6.52 7.60
C LEU A 304 -17.79 5.91 9.00
N LYS A 305 -16.57 5.46 9.35
CA LYS A 305 -16.22 5.07 10.74
C LYS A 305 -16.22 6.27 11.68
N SER A 306 -15.86 7.46 11.19
CA SER A 306 -16.04 8.71 11.95
C SER A 306 -17.51 9.06 12.20
N CYS A 307 -18.43 8.62 11.33
CA CYS A 307 -19.88 8.74 11.54
C CYS A 307 -20.46 7.66 12.49
N GLY A 308 -19.61 6.91 13.21
CA GLY A 308 -20.04 5.88 14.17
C GLY A 308 -20.46 4.54 13.55
N LEU A 309 -20.26 4.34 12.24
CA LEU A 309 -20.63 3.10 11.55
C LEU A 309 -19.48 2.09 11.54
N ARG A 310 -19.77 0.80 11.72
CA ARG A 310 -18.75 -0.26 11.57
C ARG A 310 -18.45 -0.50 10.10
N VAL A 311 -17.17 -0.40 9.72
CA VAL A 311 -16.70 -0.51 8.34
C VAL A 311 -15.71 -1.67 8.21
N THR A 312 -15.91 -2.51 7.19
CA THR A 312 -14.94 -3.52 6.73
C THR A 312 -14.46 -3.20 5.32
N ALA A 313 -13.35 -3.81 4.91
CA ALA A 313 -12.74 -3.63 3.60
C ALA A 313 -12.52 -4.98 2.90
N ILE A 314 -12.73 -5.01 1.59
CA ILE A 314 -12.36 -6.12 0.71
C ILE A 314 -11.61 -5.52 -0.49
N LYS A 315 -10.43 -6.04 -0.82
CA LYS A 315 -9.73 -5.69 -2.07
C LYS A 315 -9.74 -6.87 -3.03
N ILE A 316 -10.05 -6.60 -4.29
CA ILE A 316 -10.16 -7.58 -5.35
C ILE A 316 -9.07 -7.30 -6.36
N ASP A 317 -8.05 -8.15 -6.38
CA ASP A 317 -6.88 -7.98 -7.23
C ASP A 317 -6.98 -8.88 -8.47
N PRO A 318 -6.93 -8.32 -9.69
CA PRO A 318 -7.17 -9.07 -10.91
C PRO A 318 -6.04 -10.04 -11.29
N TYR A 319 -4.88 -9.97 -10.61
CA TYR A 319 -3.73 -10.82 -10.89
C TYR A 319 -3.98 -12.30 -10.55
N ILE A 320 -3.18 -13.18 -11.16
CA ILE A 320 -3.37 -14.65 -11.12
C ILE A 320 -2.72 -15.31 -9.89
N ASN A 321 -1.73 -14.70 -9.23
CA ASN A 321 -1.16 -15.22 -7.99
C ASN A 321 -2.23 -15.36 -6.88
N ILE A 322 -2.13 -16.38 -6.03
CA ILE A 322 -3.12 -16.65 -4.95
C ILE A 322 -2.93 -15.69 -3.76
N ASP A 323 -1.69 -15.25 -3.56
CA ASP A 323 -1.19 -14.37 -2.50
C ASP A 323 -0.15 -13.41 -3.08
N ALA A 324 0.36 -12.49 -2.25
CA ALA A 324 1.48 -11.60 -2.61
C ALA A 324 2.85 -12.12 -2.13
N GLY A 325 2.92 -13.23 -1.39
CA GLY A 325 4.14 -13.68 -0.71
C GLY A 325 5.29 -14.02 -1.67
N THR A 326 4.93 -14.43 -2.89
CA THR A 326 5.86 -14.77 -3.97
C THR A 326 6.36 -13.57 -4.81
N PHE A 327 5.87 -12.34 -4.57
CA PHE A 327 6.23 -11.18 -5.39
C PHE A 327 7.65 -10.66 -5.15
N SER A 328 8.25 -10.13 -6.23
CA SER A 328 9.42 -9.26 -6.15
C SER A 328 8.99 -7.86 -5.67
N PRO A 329 9.60 -7.29 -4.61
CA PRO A 329 9.23 -5.96 -4.13
C PRO A 329 9.36 -4.83 -5.16
N TYR A 330 10.15 -5.02 -6.23
CA TYR A 330 10.26 -4.06 -7.33
C TYR A 330 9.04 -4.04 -8.29
N GLU A 331 8.14 -5.02 -8.24
CA GLU A 331 7.07 -5.19 -9.23
C GLU A 331 5.72 -4.69 -8.69
N HIS A 332 5.30 -5.23 -7.54
CA HIS A 332 4.02 -4.89 -6.88
C HIS A 332 4.20 -4.15 -5.55
N GLY A 333 5.42 -3.71 -5.23
CA GLY A 333 5.74 -3.08 -3.96
C GLY A 333 5.92 -4.10 -2.82
N GLU A 334 5.91 -3.60 -1.59
CA GLU A 334 6.12 -4.38 -0.37
C GLU A 334 4.96 -5.36 -0.07
N VAL A 335 5.29 -6.60 0.31
CA VAL A 335 4.31 -7.59 0.80
C VAL A 335 3.82 -7.18 2.19
N PHE A 336 2.52 -6.92 2.34
CA PHE A 336 1.91 -6.64 3.64
C PHE A 336 1.49 -7.96 4.32
N VAL A 337 1.65 -8.03 5.64
CA VAL A 337 1.35 -9.25 6.42
C VAL A 337 0.20 -8.97 7.37
N LEU A 338 -0.74 -9.92 7.45
CA LEU A 338 -1.94 -9.86 8.29
C LEU A 338 -1.80 -10.70 9.57
N ASN A 339 -2.74 -10.54 10.50
CA ASN A 339 -2.68 -11.22 11.81
C ASN A 339 -2.75 -12.75 11.68
N ASP A 340 -3.50 -13.25 10.70
CA ASP A 340 -3.73 -14.68 10.42
C ASP A 340 -2.67 -15.30 9.51
N GLY A 341 -1.58 -14.58 9.23
CA GLY A 341 -0.53 -15.01 8.31
C GLY A 341 -0.82 -14.75 6.83
N GLY A 342 -1.87 -14.00 6.50
CA GLY A 342 -2.11 -13.58 5.11
C GLY A 342 -0.98 -12.71 4.55
N GLU A 343 -0.38 -13.14 3.44
CA GLU A 343 0.56 -12.36 2.63
C GLU A 343 -0.21 -11.67 1.49
N VAL A 344 -0.36 -10.35 1.59
CA VAL A 344 -1.31 -9.58 0.76
C VAL A 344 -0.68 -8.34 0.16
N ASP A 345 -1.35 -7.78 -0.85
CA ASP A 345 -0.96 -6.51 -1.48
C ASP A 345 -0.91 -5.36 -0.46
N LEU A 346 0.11 -4.52 -0.59
CA LEU A 346 0.39 -3.29 0.16
C LEU A 346 -0.84 -2.42 0.43
N ASP A 347 -1.77 -2.34 -0.53
CA ASP A 347 -3.01 -1.57 -0.39
C ASP A 347 -3.87 -1.99 0.81
N LEU A 348 -3.87 -3.27 1.24
CA LEU A 348 -4.57 -3.68 2.47
C LEU A 348 -4.01 -2.96 3.71
N GLY A 349 -2.72 -2.65 3.71
CA GLY A 349 -2.08 -1.84 4.73
C GLY A 349 -2.56 -0.38 4.75
N ASN A 350 -3.11 0.15 3.66
CA ASN A 350 -3.77 1.47 3.67
C ASN A 350 -5.09 1.41 4.45
N TYR A 351 -5.91 0.37 4.23
CA TYR A 351 -7.17 0.19 4.97
C TYR A 351 -6.94 0.00 6.47
N GLU A 352 -6.01 -0.88 6.87
CA GLU A 352 -5.68 -1.07 8.29
C GLU A 352 -5.20 0.23 8.96
N ARG A 353 -4.35 1.01 8.29
CA ARG A 353 -3.81 2.28 8.83
C ARG A 353 -4.86 3.38 8.96
N PHE A 354 -5.78 3.48 8.00
CA PHE A 354 -6.78 4.56 7.95
C PHE A 354 -8.01 4.26 8.80
N LEU A 355 -8.48 3.01 8.78
CA LEU A 355 -9.70 2.59 9.48
C LEU A 355 -9.44 2.16 10.93
N ASP A 356 -8.18 1.89 11.30
CA ASP A 356 -7.81 1.25 12.56
C ASP A 356 -8.62 -0.03 12.80
N ILE A 357 -8.37 -1.01 11.92
CA ILE A 357 -8.97 -2.35 11.91
C ILE A 357 -7.86 -3.39 11.72
N ASN A 358 -8.22 -4.68 11.82
CA ASN A 358 -7.37 -5.80 11.48
C ASN A 358 -8.06 -6.67 10.42
N LEU A 359 -7.43 -6.87 9.26
CA LEU A 359 -7.98 -7.67 8.16
C LEU A 359 -7.47 -9.12 8.22
N TYR A 360 -8.20 -10.02 7.55
CA TYR A 360 -7.86 -11.43 7.35
C TYR A 360 -7.43 -11.68 5.90
N LYS A 361 -6.71 -12.78 5.64
CA LYS A 361 -6.20 -13.17 4.31
C LYS A 361 -7.27 -13.33 3.23
N ASP A 362 -8.52 -13.52 3.63
CA ASP A 362 -9.67 -13.66 2.74
C ASP A 362 -10.38 -12.34 2.44
N ASN A 363 -10.03 -11.23 3.12
CA ASN A 363 -10.39 -9.87 2.70
C ASN A 363 -9.63 -9.43 1.43
N ASN A 364 -8.52 -10.11 1.10
CA ASN A 364 -7.90 -10.02 -0.22
C ASN A 364 -8.44 -11.16 -1.11
N ILE A 365 -9.03 -10.82 -2.25
CA ILE A 365 -9.56 -11.76 -3.24
C ILE A 365 -8.73 -11.62 -4.52
N THR A 366 -8.08 -12.69 -4.96
CA THR A 366 -7.36 -12.70 -6.24
C THR A 366 -8.05 -13.59 -7.28
N THR A 367 -7.75 -13.39 -8.57
CA THR A 367 -8.22 -14.29 -9.64
C THR A 367 -7.78 -15.73 -9.37
N GLY A 368 -6.53 -15.92 -8.94
CA GLY A 368 -6.00 -17.24 -8.54
C GLY A 368 -6.77 -17.89 -7.40
N LYS A 369 -7.08 -17.13 -6.35
CA LYS A 369 -7.80 -17.62 -5.16
C LYS A 369 -9.21 -18.10 -5.53
N ILE A 370 -9.93 -17.35 -6.36
CA ILE A 370 -11.26 -17.74 -6.86
C ILE A 370 -11.18 -18.94 -7.82
N TYR A 371 -10.21 -18.97 -8.74
CA TYR A 371 -10.05 -20.10 -9.67
C TYR A 371 -9.68 -21.38 -8.93
N GLN A 372 -8.74 -21.34 -7.98
CA GLN A 372 -8.39 -22.49 -7.15
C GLN A 372 -9.58 -22.99 -6.33
N HIS A 373 -10.39 -22.09 -5.76
CA HIS A 373 -11.61 -22.44 -5.03
C HIS A 373 -12.61 -23.18 -5.92
N VAL A 374 -12.90 -22.67 -7.12
CA VAL A 374 -13.88 -23.26 -8.04
C VAL A 374 -13.38 -24.57 -8.66
N ILE A 375 -12.10 -24.66 -9.03
CA ILE A 375 -11.47 -25.91 -9.48
C ILE A 375 -11.53 -26.96 -8.37
N ASN A 376 -11.26 -26.60 -7.11
CA ASN A 376 -11.40 -27.54 -6.00
C ASN A 376 -12.85 -28.05 -5.88
N LYS A 377 -13.86 -27.18 -5.93
CA LYS A 377 -15.28 -27.58 -5.86
C LYS A 377 -15.72 -28.45 -7.04
N GLU A 378 -15.20 -28.21 -8.25
CA GLU A 378 -15.38 -29.11 -9.40
C GLU A 378 -14.85 -30.52 -9.11
N ARG A 379 -13.61 -30.62 -8.60
CA ARG A 379 -12.96 -31.91 -8.30
C ARG A 379 -13.60 -32.67 -7.14
N HIS A 380 -14.30 -32.00 -6.22
CA HIS A 380 -15.10 -32.63 -5.15
C HIS A 380 -16.50 -33.07 -5.64
N GLY A 381 -16.98 -32.55 -6.77
CA GLY A 381 -18.27 -32.90 -7.36
C GLY A 381 -19.43 -31.97 -6.99
N ASP A 382 -19.19 -30.85 -6.30
CA ASP A 382 -20.20 -29.91 -5.79
C ASP A 382 -21.18 -29.42 -6.88
N TYR A 383 -20.70 -29.26 -8.12
CA TYR A 383 -21.50 -28.83 -9.26
C TYR A 383 -22.34 -29.96 -9.91
N LEU A 384 -22.43 -31.14 -9.26
CA LEU A 384 -23.21 -32.31 -9.67
C LEU A 384 -22.90 -32.78 -11.11
N GLY A 385 -21.62 -32.75 -11.49
CA GLY A 385 -21.14 -33.16 -12.82
C GLY A 385 -21.50 -32.21 -13.97
N LYS A 386 -22.06 -31.02 -13.68
CA LYS A 386 -22.33 -30.00 -14.71
C LYS A 386 -21.06 -29.28 -15.13
N THR A 387 -20.99 -28.86 -16.39
CA THR A 387 -19.88 -28.06 -16.93
C THR A 387 -19.78 -26.70 -16.25
N VAL A 388 -18.70 -26.49 -15.50
CA VAL A 388 -18.37 -25.21 -14.87
C VAL A 388 -17.96 -24.19 -15.94
N GLN A 389 -18.33 -22.93 -15.74
CA GLN A 389 -18.12 -21.80 -16.67
C GLN A 389 -17.97 -20.49 -15.89
N VAL A 390 -17.32 -19.49 -16.48
CA VAL A 390 -17.11 -18.15 -15.86
C VAL A 390 -18.43 -17.56 -15.37
N VAL A 391 -19.46 -17.56 -16.24
CA VAL A 391 -20.82 -17.21 -15.86
C VAL A 391 -21.66 -18.50 -15.82
N PRO A 392 -22.43 -18.79 -14.75
CA PRO A 392 -22.52 -18.04 -13.50
C PRO A 392 -21.42 -18.40 -12.48
N HIS A 393 -20.73 -19.53 -12.61
CA HIS A 393 -20.04 -20.17 -11.48
C HIS A 393 -18.87 -19.37 -10.86
N ILE A 394 -18.01 -18.72 -11.66
CA ILE A 394 -16.98 -17.82 -11.13
C ILE A 394 -17.64 -16.56 -10.55
N THR A 395 -18.63 -16.02 -11.26
CA THR A 395 -19.33 -14.79 -10.82
C THR A 395 -20.12 -14.99 -9.53
N ASP A 396 -20.73 -16.15 -9.31
CA ASP A 396 -21.39 -16.50 -8.06
C ASP A 396 -20.37 -16.76 -6.94
N ALA A 397 -19.26 -17.44 -7.20
CA ALA A 397 -18.20 -17.64 -6.20
C ALA A 397 -17.63 -16.30 -5.68
N VAL A 398 -17.43 -15.31 -6.55
CA VAL A 398 -17.05 -13.93 -6.14
C VAL A 398 -18.13 -13.29 -5.25
N GLN A 399 -19.42 -13.45 -5.61
CA GLN A 399 -20.53 -12.87 -4.85
C GLN A 399 -20.70 -13.56 -3.49
N GLU A 400 -20.58 -14.88 -3.41
CA GLU A 400 -20.57 -15.67 -2.17
C GLU A 400 -19.42 -15.23 -1.26
N TRP A 401 -18.20 -15.09 -1.81
CA TRP A 401 -17.02 -14.66 -1.05
C TRP A 401 -17.22 -13.27 -0.43
N VAL A 402 -17.71 -12.30 -1.21
CA VAL A 402 -18.02 -10.94 -0.73
C VAL A 402 -19.12 -10.96 0.34
N MET A 403 -20.21 -11.71 0.14
CA MET A 403 -21.30 -11.80 1.13
C MET A 403 -20.88 -12.47 2.44
N ASN A 404 -19.88 -13.34 2.41
CA ASN A 404 -19.35 -14.01 3.60
C ASN A 404 -18.33 -13.12 4.33
N GLN A 405 -17.31 -12.64 3.63
CA GLN A 405 -16.22 -11.86 4.26
C GLN A 405 -16.68 -10.48 4.75
N ALA A 406 -17.68 -9.87 4.12
CA ALA A 406 -18.24 -8.61 4.59
C ALA A 406 -18.93 -8.71 5.97
N LYS A 407 -19.33 -9.92 6.40
CA LYS A 407 -19.93 -10.18 7.72
C LYS A 407 -18.92 -10.49 8.81
N VAL A 408 -17.69 -10.85 8.45
CA VAL A 408 -16.65 -11.18 9.41
C VAL A 408 -16.27 -9.91 10.18
N PRO A 409 -16.27 -9.93 11.53
CA PRO A 409 -15.85 -8.77 12.30
C PRO A 409 -14.34 -8.55 12.21
N VAL A 410 -13.95 -7.35 11.76
CA VAL A 410 -12.56 -6.88 11.58
C VAL A 410 -12.13 -5.86 12.64
N ASP A 411 -12.98 -5.62 13.63
CA ASP A 411 -12.84 -4.62 14.69
C ASP A 411 -12.98 -5.30 16.07
N ASP A 412 -12.38 -4.72 17.11
CA ASP A 412 -12.21 -5.37 18.42
C ASP A 412 -13.55 -5.59 19.16
N ASP A 413 -14.62 -4.90 18.73
CA ASP A 413 -15.98 -5.06 19.28
C ASP A 413 -16.67 -6.37 18.87
N LYS A 414 -16.09 -7.10 17.89
CA LYS A 414 -16.55 -8.40 17.36
C LYS A 414 -17.97 -8.43 16.79
N LYS A 415 -18.51 -7.29 16.33
CA LYS A 415 -19.86 -7.20 15.73
C LYS A 415 -19.82 -7.16 14.20
N GLU A 416 -20.89 -7.66 13.57
CA GLU A 416 -21.06 -7.61 12.11
C GLU A 416 -20.92 -6.16 11.58
N PRO A 417 -20.09 -5.91 10.55
CA PRO A 417 -19.97 -4.61 9.91
C PRO A 417 -21.29 -4.10 9.30
N GLN A 418 -21.46 -2.78 9.21
CA GLN A 418 -22.64 -2.18 8.57
C GLN A 418 -22.34 -1.77 7.11
N ILE A 419 -21.08 -1.47 6.82
CA ILE A 419 -20.61 -1.08 5.49
C ILE A 419 -19.37 -1.89 5.11
N CYS A 420 -19.39 -2.47 3.92
CA CYS A 420 -18.23 -3.05 3.26
C CYS A 420 -17.77 -2.13 2.12
N VAL A 421 -16.56 -1.58 2.24
CA VAL A 421 -15.89 -0.90 1.13
C VAL A 421 -15.17 -1.96 0.30
N ILE A 422 -15.51 -2.04 -0.99
CA ILE A 422 -14.91 -2.99 -1.93
C ILE A 422 -14.08 -2.20 -2.93
N GLU A 423 -12.78 -2.45 -3.01
CA GLU A 423 -11.94 -1.95 -4.09
C GLU A 423 -11.76 -3.02 -5.17
N LEU A 424 -12.08 -2.67 -6.41
CA LEU A 424 -11.68 -3.44 -7.58
C LEU A 424 -10.36 -2.89 -8.12
N GLY A 425 -9.32 -3.71 -8.04
CA GLY A 425 -7.97 -3.50 -8.55
C GLY A 425 -7.91 -3.32 -10.07
N GLY A 426 -6.70 -3.10 -10.61
CA GLY A 426 -6.51 -2.83 -12.04
C GLY A 426 -7.28 -1.60 -12.55
N THR A 427 -7.78 -1.69 -13.79
CA THR A 427 -8.55 -0.66 -14.50
C THR A 427 -9.78 -1.25 -15.22
N ILE A 428 -10.79 -0.41 -15.49
CA ILE A 428 -12.02 -0.83 -16.17
C ILE A 428 -11.80 -0.89 -17.70
N GLY A 429 -11.87 -2.09 -18.24
CA GLY A 429 -11.67 -2.40 -19.66
C GLY A 429 -10.71 -3.58 -19.89
N ASP A 430 -9.89 -3.89 -18.90
CA ASP A 430 -8.90 -4.97 -18.95
C ASP A 430 -9.55 -6.36 -18.89
N ILE A 431 -8.96 -7.34 -19.59
CA ILE A 431 -9.49 -8.72 -19.68
C ILE A 431 -9.62 -9.36 -18.29
N GLU A 432 -8.64 -9.12 -17.42
CA GLU A 432 -8.58 -9.64 -16.05
C GLU A 432 -9.73 -9.12 -15.18
N GLY A 433 -10.22 -7.90 -15.45
CA GLY A 433 -11.32 -7.29 -14.71
C GLY A 433 -12.71 -7.79 -15.12
N MET A 434 -12.85 -8.41 -16.30
CA MET A 434 -14.16 -8.78 -16.86
C MET A 434 -15.00 -9.70 -15.96
N PRO A 435 -14.45 -10.77 -15.33
CA PRO A 435 -15.25 -11.63 -14.44
C PRO A 435 -15.78 -10.89 -13.21
N PHE A 436 -14.99 -9.99 -12.62
CA PHE A 436 -15.38 -9.24 -11.42
C PHE A 436 -16.44 -8.18 -11.73
N VAL A 437 -16.31 -7.46 -12.86
CA VAL A 437 -17.33 -6.46 -13.24
C VAL A 437 -18.67 -7.14 -13.53
N GLU A 438 -18.69 -8.29 -14.21
CA GLU A 438 -19.92 -9.06 -14.41
C GLU A 438 -20.49 -9.60 -13.09
N ALA A 439 -19.65 -10.06 -12.16
CA ALA A 439 -20.08 -10.45 -10.82
C ALA A 439 -20.79 -9.30 -10.08
N PHE A 440 -20.24 -8.07 -10.12
CA PHE A 440 -20.90 -6.91 -9.51
C PHE A 440 -22.12 -6.41 -10.28
N ARG A 441 -22.13 -6.56 -11.61
CA ARG A 441 -23.30 -6.30 -12.45
C ARG A 441 -24.50 -7.18 -12.05
N GLN A 442 -24.26 -8.41 -11.60
CA GLN A 442 -25.29 -9.28 -11.01
C GLN A 442 -25.58 -8.90 -9.54
N PHE A 443 -24.54 -8.65 -8.76
CA PHE A 443 -24.61 -8.37 -7.32
C PHE A 443 -25.51 -7.18 -6.97
N GLN A 444 -25.50 -6.10 -7.76
CA GLN A 444 -26.37 -4.93 -7.53
C GLN A 444 -27.87 -5.28 -7.48
N PHE A 445 -28.30 -6.34 -8.20
CA PHE A 445 -29.67 -6.84 -8.17
C PHE A 445 -29.94 -7.74 -6.95
N LYS A 446 -28.98 -8.58 -6.55
CA LYS A 446 -29.09 -9.40 -5.33
C LYS A 446 -29.09 -8.53 -4.06
N ALA A 447 -28.27 -7.49 -4.01
CA ALA A 447 -28.13 -6.59 -2.88
C ALA A 447 -29.30 -5.59 -2.73
N LYS A 448 -29.96 -5.22 -3.84
CA LYS A 448 -30.86 -4.06 -4.02
C LYS A 448 -30.14 -2.71 -4.13
N ARG A 449 -30.81 -1.76 -4.78
CA ARG A 449 -30.29 -0.41 -5.12
C ARG A 449 -29.85 0.37 -3.88
N GLU A 450 -30.66 0.37 -2.83
CA GLU A 450 -30.43 1.09 -1.58
C GLU A 450 -29.33 0.48 -0.67
N ASN A 451 -28.76 -0.65 -1.08
CA ASN A 451 -27.67 -1.34 -0.39
C ASN A 451 -26.36 -1.39 -1.19
N PHE A 452 -26.35 -0.93 -2.45
CA PHE A 452 -25.17 -0.93 -3.30
C PHE A 452 -24.91 0.47 -3.88
N CYS A 453 -23.69 0.99 -3.72
CA CYS A 453 -23.23 2.25 -4.27
C CYS A 453 -21.94 2.03 -5.06
N ASN A 454 -21.81 2.65 -6.24
CA ASN A 454 -20.65 2.50 -7.12
C ASN A 454 -19.89 3.83 -7.29
N ILE A 455 -18.58 3.79 -7.13
CA ILE A 455 -17.69 4.95 -7.18
C ILE A 455 -16.63 4.71 -8.26
N HIS A 456 -16.46 5.66 -9.16
CA HIS A 456 -15.52 5.54 -10.26
C HIS A 456 -14.39 6.58 -10.14
N VAL A 457 -13.16 6.12 -9.92
CA VAL A 457 -11.99 6.97 -9.72
C VAL A 457 -11.25 7.16 -11.04
N SER A 458 -11.28 8.37 -11.60
CA SER A 458 -10.90 8.67 -12.97
C SER A 458 -9.89 9.81 -13.06
N LEU A 459 -9.03 9.80 -14.08
CA LEU A 459 -7.99 10.82 -14.27
C LEU A 459 -8.48 11.93 -15.21
N VAL A 460 -8.31 13.18 -14.78
CA VAL A 460 -8.48 14.38 -15.61
C VAL A 460 -7.08 14.97 -15.88
N PRO A 461 -6.37 14.51 -16.92
CA PRO A 461 -5.03 15.00 -17.24
C PRO A 461 -5.06 16.44 -17.74
N GLN A 462 -4.02 17.20 -17.39
CA GLN A 462 -3.81 18.60 -17.79
C GLN A 462 -2.43 18.71 -18.47
N PRO A 463 -2.31 18.48 -19.79
CA PRO A 463 -1.01 18.43 -20.45
C PRO A 463 -0.30 19.78 -20.42
N ASN A 464 0.92 19.84 -19.86
CA ASN A 464 1.70 21.07 -19.65
C ASN A 464 1.85 21.94 -20.91
N ALA A 465 1.92 21.32 -22.09
CA ALA A 465 2.00 22.03 -23.38
C ALA A 465 0.71 22.79 -23.80
N THR A 466 -0.41 22.57 -23.11
CA THR A 466 -1.72 23.19 -23.43
C THR A 466 -2.43 23.84 -22.25
N GLY A 467 -2.13 23.44 -21.01
CA GLY A 467 -2.76 23.97 -19.80
C GLY A 467 -4.24 23.61 -19.59
N GLU A 468 -4.98 23.16 -20.59
CA GLU A 468 -6.40 22.80 -20.48
C GLU A 468 -6.61 21.42 -19.81
N GLN A 469 -7.55 21.33 -18.87
CA GLN A 469 -7.96 20.09 -18.20
C GLN A 469 -8.84 19.23 -19.14
N LYS A 470 -8.38 18.03 -19.52
CA LYS A 470 -9.00 17.20 -20.55
C LYS A 470 -9.92 16.11 -19.96
N THR A 471 -11.23 16.31 -20.07
CA THR A 471 -12.28 15.37 -19.58
C THR A 471 -12.42 14.06 -20.37
N LYS A 472 -11.85 13.97 -21.58
CA LYS A 472 -12.13 12.91 -22.56
C LYS A 472 -11.81 11.48 -22.06
N PRO A 473 -10.71 11.25 -21.29
CA PRO A 473 -10.45 9.93 -20.72
C PRO A 473 -11.53 9.47 -19.73
N THR A 474 -12.02 10.35 -18.85
CA THR A 474 -13.14 10.07 -17.94
C THR A 474 -14.42 9.71 -18.69
N GLN A 475 -14.74 10.46 -19.76
CA GLN A 475 -15.92 10.21 -20.59
C GLN A 475 -15.88 8.81 -21.25
N ASN A 476 -14.72 8.41 -21.76
CA ASN A 476 -14.52 7.08 -22.34
C ASN A 476 -14.56 5.95 -21.29
N SER A 477 -13.95 6.17 -20.12
CA SER A 477 -13.90 5.17 -19.05
C SER A 477 -15.29 4.94 -18.42
N VAL A 478 -16.08 6.00 -18.19
CA VAL A 478 -17.49 5.89 -17.77
C VAL A 478 -18.37 5.26 -18.85
N ARG A 479 -18.06 5.45 -20.14
CA ARG A 479 -18.74 4.72 -21.23
C ARG A 479 -18.42 3.22 -21.19
N ALA A 480 -17.18 2.83 -20.90
CA ALA A 480 -16.79 1.43 -20.73
C ALA A 480 -17.48 0.79 -19.52
N LEU A 481 -17.46 1.45 -18.35
CA LEU A 481 -18.13 1.00 -17.13
C LEU A 481 -19.64 0.77 -17.35
N ARG A 482 -20.33 1.72 -18.00
CA ARG A 482 -21.75 1.59 -18.37
C ARG A 482 -21.99 0.50 -19.41
N GLY A 483 -21.07 0.29 -20.34
CA GLY A 483 -21.11 -0.82 -21.31
C GLY A 483 -21.03 -2.20 -20.65
N LEU A 484 -20.36 -2.30 -19.49
CA LEU A 484 -20.31 -3.50 -18.65
C LEU A 484 -21.47 -3.56 -17.63
N GLY A 485 -22.46 -2.66 -17.73
CA GLY A 485 -23.69 -2.69 -16.94
C GLY A 485 -23.59 -2.15 -15.51
N LEU A 486 -22.51 -1.44 -15.17
CA LEU A 486 -22.41 -0.66 -13.92
C LEU A 486 -22.55 0.84 -14.21
N SER A 487 -23.38 1.53 -13.44
CA SER A 487 -23.47 3.01 -13.48
C SER A 487 -22.74 3.61 -12.28
N PRO A 488 -21.96 4.69 -12.42
CA PRO A 488 -21.34 5.37 -11.28
C PRO A 488 -22.40 6.18 -10.51
N ASP A 489 -22.42 6.04 -9.19
CA ASP A 489 -23.18 6.90 -8.27
C ASP A 489 -22.35 8.13 -7.84
N LEU A 490 -21.02 8.01 -7.83
CA LEU A 490 -20.07 9.10 -7.67
C LEU A 490 -18.93 8.97 -8.69
N ILE A 491 -18.45 10.10 -9.19
CA ILE A 491 -17.28 10.16 -10.06
C ILE A 491 -16.21 10.99 -9.35
N VAL A 492 -15.11 10.34 -9.00
CA VAL A 492 -13.97 10.96 -8.30
C VAL A 492 -12.88 11.25 -9.32
N CYS A 493 -12.73 12.53 -9.67
CA CYS A 493 -11.78 13.00 -10.66
C CYS A 493 -10.48 13.46 -10.00
N ARG A 494 -9.39 12.72 -10.23
CA ARG A 494 -8.04 13.13 -9.83
C ARG A 494 -7.35 13.98 -10.89
N SER A 495 -6.65 15.02 -10.46
CA SER A 495 -5.90 15.97 -11.29
C SER A 495 -4.68 16.53 -10.56
N ALA A 496 -3.76 17.20 -11.28
CA ALA A 496 -2.61 17.87 -10.65
C ALA A 496 -2.95 19.20 -9.96
N LYS A 497 -4.04 19.86 -10.39
CA LYS A 497 -4.54 21.14 -9.86
C LYS A 497 -6.05 21.03 -9.59
N PRO A 498 -6.63 21.87 -8.71
CA PRO A 498 -8.08 21.99 -8.56
C PRO A 498 -8.79 22.13 -9.92
N ILE A 499 -9.96 21.51 -10.05
CA ILE A 499 -10.71 21.42 -11.31
C ILE A 499 -11.73 22.56 -11.39
N GLU A 500 -11.85 23.17 -12.56
CA GLU A 500 -12.77 24.30 -12.80
C GLU A 500 -14.25 23.88 -12.85
N MET A 501 -15.17 24.77 -12.48
CA MET A 501 -16.62 24.47 -12.48
C MET A 501 -17.16 24.13 -13.89
N ALA A 502 -16.68 24.82 -14.94
CA ALA A 502 -17.00 24.49 -16.33
C ALA A 502 -16.43 23.13 -16.82
N VAL A 503 -15.53 22.52 -16.04
CA VAL A 503 -15.08 21.14 -16.20
C VAL A 503 -15.96 20.19 -15.39
N LYS A 504 -16.45 20.60 -14.20
CA LYS A 504 -17.45 19.87 -13.39
C LYS A 504 -18.74 19.61 -14.16
N GLU A 505 -19.35 20.67 -14.68
CA GLU A 505 -20.58 20.64 -15.50
C GLU A 505 -20.40 19.76 -16.73
N LYS A 506 -19.23 19.85 -17.38
CA LYS A 506 -18.87 19.04 -18.54
C LYS A 506 -18.75 17.55 -18.21
N ILE A 507 -18.22 17.19 -17.04
CA ILE A 507 -18.15 15.78 -16.60
C ILE A 507 -19.55 15.27 -16.24
N SER A 508 -20.34 16.05 -15.48
CA SER A 508 -21.75 15.77 -15.16
C SER A 508 -22.56 15.46 -16.42
N MET A 509 -22.61 16.40 -17.38
CA MET A 509 -23.38 16.27 -18.62
C MET A 509 -22.98 15.05 -19.47
N PHE A 510 -21.68 14.81 -19.67
CA PHE A 510 -21.23 13.69 -20.52
C PHE A 510 -21.24 12.32 -19.80
N CYS A 511 -21.20 12.28 -18.47
CA CYS A 511 -21.23 11.04 -17.69
C CYS A 511 -22.65 10.65 -17.22
N HIS A 512 -23.60 11.59 -17.29
CA HIS A 512 -24.99 11.46 -16.85
C HIS A 512 -25.11 11.29 -15.33
N VAL A 513 -24.47 12.18 -14.59
CA VAL A 513 -24.58 12.31 -13.12
C VAL A 513 -24.81 13.78 -12.77
N GLU A 514 -25.42 14.08 -11.63
CA GLU A 514 -25.61 15.46 -11.14
C GLU A 514 -24.25 16.12 -10.83
N PRO A 515 -24.14 17.46 -10.89
CA PRO A 515 -22.91 18.17 -10.56
C PRO A 515 -22.35 17.80 -9.18
N GLU A 516 -23.20 17.65 -8.17
CA GLU A 516 -22.83 17.29 -6.79
C GLU A 516 -22.13 15.93 -6.71
N GLN A 517 -22.39 15.01 -7.64
CA GLN A 517 -21.79 13.67 -7.70
C GLN A 517 -20.39 13.65 -8.33
N VAL A 518 -19.94 14.78 -8.90
CA VAL A 518 -18.59 14.95 -9.45
C VAL A 518 -17.67 15.53 -8.38
N ILE A 519 -16.88 14.66 -7.77
CA ILE A 519 -15.95 14.95 -6.68
C ILE A 519 -14.55 15.18 -7.25
N PHE A 520 -13.87 16.22 -6.80
CA PHE A 520 -12.54 16.60 -7.28
C PHE A 520 -11.47 16.31 -6.24
N ILE A 521 -10.32 15.79 -6.67
CA ILE A 521 -9.15 15.56 -5.81
C ILE A 521 -7.90 16.00 -6.57
N HIS A 522 -7.28 17.08 -6.11
CA HIS A 522 -5.99 17.50 -6.66
C HIS A 522 -4.84 16.76 -5.95
N ASP A 523 -3.63 16.80 -6.50
CA ASP A 523 -2.45 16.27 -5.83
C ASP A 523 -2.15 17.08 -4.55
N VAL A 524 -2.27 16.42 -3.40
CA VAL A 524 -2.15 17.01 -2.06
C VAL A 524 -0.78 16.74 -1.42
N SER A 525 -0.38 17.61 -0.48
CA SER A 525 0.86 17.52 0.29
C SER A 525 0.98 16.25 1.15
N SER A 526 -0.15 15.66 1.57
CA SER A 526 -0.21 14.45 2.38
C SER A 526 -1.50 13.68 2.15
N THR A 527 -1.42 12.36 2.26
CA THR A 527 -2.57 11.45 2.23
C THR A 527 -3.59 11.76 3.32
N TYR A 528 -3.19 12.38 4.44
CA TYR A 528 -4.10 12.76 5.53
C TYR A 528 -5.07 13.91 5.16
N ARG A 529 -4.83 14.65 4.07
CA ARG A 529 -5.75 15.69 3.57
C ARG A 529 -6.97 15.11 2.84
N VAL A 530 -6.86 13.91 2.27
CA VAL A 530 -7.90 13.35 1.37
C VAL A 530 -9.25 13.13 2.05
N PRO A 531 -9.36 12.59 3.29
CA PRO A 531 -10.65 12.46 3.98
C PRO A 531 -11.33 13.83 4.22
N ILE A 532 -10.54 14.86 4.53
CA ILE A 532 -11.02 16.23 4.79
C ILE A 532 -11.55 16.85 3.50
N LEU A 533 -10.81 16.69 2.40
CA LEU A 533 -11.17 17.22 1.08
C LEU A 533 -12.41 16.53 0.47
N LEU A 534 -12.70 15.29 0.88
CA LEU A 534 -13.95 14.58 0.59
C LEU A 534 -15.13 15.05 1.46
N GLU A 535 -14.89 15.33 2.74
CA GLU A 535 -15.88 15.95 3.65
C GLU A 535 -16.28 17.35 3.18
N GLU A 536 -15.30 18.19 2.81
CA GLU A 536 -15.49 19.54 2.25
C GLU A 536 -16.42 19.55 1.02
N GLN A 537 -16.54 18.42 0.30
CA GLN A 537 -17.42 18.26 -0.87
C GLN A 537 -18.76 17.55 -0.55
N GLY A 538 -19.11 17.38 0.73
CA GLY A 538 -20.44 16.96 1.16
C GLY A 538 -20.73 15.46 1.04
N ILE A 539 -19.71 14.61 0.88
CA ILE A 539 -19.90 13.17 0.59
C ILE A 539 -20.70 12.41 1.68
N ILE A 540 -20.67 12.88 2.94
CA ILE A 540 -21.46 12.34 4.06
C ILE A 540 -22.96 12.45 3.77
N LYS A 541 -23.42 13.63 3.35
CA LYS A 541 -24.81 13.90 2.98
C LYS A 541 -25.25 13.02 1.82
N TYR A 542 -24.36 12.80 0.85
CA TYR A 542 -24.63 11.91 -0.28
C TYR A 542 -24.86 10.46 0.17
N PHE A 543 -23.95 9.85 0.96
CA PHE A 543 -24.15 8.48 1.42
C PHE A 543 -25.36 8.31 2.34
N LYS A 544 -25.64 9.29 3.22
CA LYS A 544 -26.84 9.33 4.07
C LYS A 544 -28.12 9.19 3.25
N GLN A 545 -28.22 9.90 2.12
CA GLN A 545 -29.37 9.81 1.19
C GLN A 545 -29.32 8.58 0.27
N ARG A 546 -28.15 8.25 -0.31
CA ARG A 546 -28.00 7.22 -1.35
C ARG A 546 -28.08 5.79 -0.82
N LEU A 547 -27.70 5.56 0.44
CA LEU A 547 -27.68 4.25 1.11
C LEU A 547 -28.62 4.18 2.33
N ASN A 548 -29.38 5.23 2.61
CA ASN A 548 -30.27 5.35 3.79
C ASN A 548 -29.54 5.09 5.12
N LEU A 549 -28.34 5.66 5.29
CA LEU A 549 -27.48 5.39 6.46
C LEU A 549 -27.97 6.14 7.72
N PRO A 550 -27.91 5.51 8.92
CA PRO A 550 -28.23 6.15 10.19
C PRO A 550 -27.03 7.01 10.65
N ILE A 551 -26.81 8.13 9.98
CA ILE A 551 -25.75 9.11 10.27
C ILE A 551 -26.38 10.36 10.89
N ASP A 552 -25.92 10.76 12.07
CA ASP A 552 -26.26 12.05 12.67
C ASP A 552 -25.40 13.19 12.07
N ASP A 553 -25.96 14.40 11.96
CA ASP A 553 -25.31 15.53 11.28
C ASP A 553 -24.29 16.29 12.16
N GLN A 554 -23.76 15.65 13.21
CA GLN A 554 -22.81 16.25 14.15
C GLN A 554 -21.35 16.00 13.74
N PRO A 555 -20.42 16.97 13.89
CA PRO A 555 -19.02 16.78 13.56
C PRO A 555 -18.35 15.83 14.55
N SER A 556 -17.68 14.78 14.06
CA SER A 556 -17.11 13.74 14.91
C SER A 556 -15.70 14.05 15.42
N ASP A 557 -15.43 13.65 16.67
CA ASP A 557 -14.10 13.77 17.29
C ASP A 557 -12.99 13.12 16.46
N LEU A 558 -13.29 11.99 15.80
CA LEU A 558 -12.32 11.32 14.94
C LEU A 558 -11.96 12.21 13.74
N LEU A 559 -12.93 12.82 13.08
CA LEU A 559 -12.67 13.70 11.93
C LEU A 559 -11.96 14.99 12.36
N MET A 560 -12.20 15.49 13.58
CA MET A 560 -11.40 16.56 14.19
C MET A 560 -9.94 16.15 14.44
N LYS A 561 -9.68 14.90 14.87
CA LYS A 561 -8.29 14.38 14.99
C LYS A 561 -7.60 14.34 13.63
N TRP A 562 -8.28 13.88 12.57
CA TRP A 562 -7.74 13.89 11.20
C TRP A 562 -7.42 15.31 10.71
N LYS A 563 -8.29 16.29 10.96
CA LYS A 563 -8.03 17.72 10.67
C LYS A 563 -6.79 18.25 11.39
N LYS A 564 -6.69 18.02 12.71
CA LYS A 564 -5.52 18.40 13.50
C LYS A 564 -4.23 17.73 13.01
N MET A 565 -4.31 16.47 12.57
CA MET A 565 -3.18 15.71 12.03
C MET A 565 -2.66 16.28 10.69
N ALA A 566 -3.56 16.57 9.73
CA ALA A 566 -3.18 17.20 8.46
C ALA A 566 -2.57 18.60 8.68
N CYS A 567 -3.19 19.43 9.53
CA CYS A 567 -2.68 20.76 9.90
C CYS A 567 -1.39 20.73 10.73
N ARG A 568 -0.99 19.59 11.33
CA ARG A 568 0.35 19.40 11.91
C ARG A 568 1.37 19.10 10.81
N TYR A 569 1.06 18.17 9.89
CA TYR A 569 1.95 17.78 8.80
C TYR A 569 2.37 18.97 7.91
N GLU A 570 1.43 19.85 7.58
CA GLU A 570 1.68 21.06 6.79
C GLU A 570 2.57 22.10 7.52
N ARG A 571 2.76 21.98 8.84
CA ARG A 571 3.51 22.92 9.69
C ARG A 571 4.84 22.37 10.25
N LEU A 572 5.34 21.24 9.73
CA LEU A 572 6.58 20.61 10.20
C LEU A 572 7.84 21.38 9.76
N LEU A 573 8.45 22.14 10.69
CA LEU A 573 9.64 22.97 10.42
C LEU A 573 10.98 22.28 10.74
N LYS A 574 11.08 21.57 11.88
CA LYS A 574 12.31 20.86 12.27
C LYS A 574 12.50 19.62 11.40
N VAL A 575 13.72 19.30 10.99
CA VAL A 575 14.03 18.11 10.17
C VAL A 575 14.70 17.03 11.02
N CYS A 576 14.36 15.77 10.79
CA CYS A 576 15.04 14.59 11.32
C CYS A 576 15.51 13.72 10.14
N SER A 577 16.82 13.57 9.96
CA SER A 577 17.40 12.85 8.83
C SER A 577 17.64 11.37 9.20
N ILE A 578 16.94 10.43 8.55
CA ILE A 578 17.10 8.99 8.78
C ILE A 578 17.68 8.33 7.52
N ALA A 579 18.71 7.49 7.66
CA ALA A 579 19.24 6.68 6.57
C ALA A 579 18.55 5.31 6.53
N LEU A 580 17.93 4.96 5.40
CA LEU A 580 17.37 3.64 5.12
C LEU A 580 18.33 2.89 4.20
N VAL A 581 19.03 1.89 4.74
CA VAL A 581 20.03 1.08 4.03
C VAL A 581 19.34 -0.16 3.46
N GLY A 582 18.78 0.01 2.26
CA GLY A 582 17.86 -0.95 1.64
C GLY A 582 18.47 -1.66 0.43
N LYS A 583 17.88 -2.81 0.09
CA LYS A 583 18.16 -3.54 -1.17
C LYS A 583 17.32 -3.00 -2.34
N TYR A 584 16.19 -2.37 -2.05
CA TYR A 584 15.15 -2.02 -3.03
C TYR A 584 14.89 -0.50 -3.15
N THR A 585 15.95 0.31 -3.24
CA THR A 585 15.89 1.78 -3.14
C THR A 585 15.48 2.56 -4.39
N LYS A 586 15.31 1.90 -5.54
CA LYS A 586 14.97 2.54 -6.83
C LYS A 586 13.50 2.98 -6.94
N LEU A 587 12.62 2.38 -6.14
CA LEU A 587 11.19 2.70 -6.07
C LEU A 587 10.87 2.94 -4.59
N SER A 588 10.07 3.97 -4.29
CA SER A 588 9.58 4.26 -2.94
C SER A 588 8.78 3.10 -2.35
N ASP A 589 8.05 2.40 -3.22
CA ASP A 589 6.92 1.57 -2.82
C ASP A 589 7.36 0.20 -2.28
N CYS A 590 8.62 -0.18 -2.53
CA CYS A 590 9.28 -1.35 -1.93
C CYS A 590 9.44 -1.27 -0.39
N TYR A 591 9.30 -0.06 0.19
CA TYR A 591 9.44 0.23 1.62
C TYR A 591 8.33 1.17 2.11
N ALA A 592 7.15 1.10 1.52
CA ALA A 592 6.04 2.02 1.81
C ALA A 592 5.53 1.93 3.25
N SER A 593 5.42 0.73 3.82
CA SER A 593 5.03 0.51 5.22
C SER A 593 6.04 1.10 6.17
N VAL A 594 7.33 0.85 5.90
CA VAL A 594 8.46 1.39 6.66
C VAL A 594 8.44 2.93 6.61
N PHE A 595 8.26 3.53 5.43
CA PHE A 595 8.11 4.99 5.28
C PHE A 595 6.91 5.51 6.07
N LYS A 596 5.74 4.87 6.00
CA LYS A 596 4.55 5.29 6.77
C LYS A 596 4.73 5.13 8.28
N ALA A 597 5.43 4.09 8.75
CA ALA A 597 5.72 3.92 10.18
C ALA A 597 6.68 4.99 10.72
N LEU A 598 7.66 5.40 9.91
CA LEU A 598 8.51 6.56 10.19
C LEU A 598 7.72 7.88 10.13
N GLU A 599 6.84 8.08 9.14
CA GLU A 599 5.98 9.27 9.00
C GLU A 599 5.06 9.46 10.20
N HIS A 600 4.39 8.39 10.68
CA HIS A 600 3.56 8.42 11.89
C HIS A 600 4.39 8.86 13.12
N SER A 601 5.59 8.31 13.25
CA SER A 601 6.50 8.59 14.37
C SER A 601 7.04 10.04 14.32
N ALA A 602 7.40 10.53 13.13
CA ALA A 602 7.89 11.88 12.90
C ALA A 602 6.80 12.93 13.15
N LEU A 603 5.59 12.66 12.66
CA LEU A 603 4.41 13.51 12.87
C LEU A 603 4.05 13.60 14.36
N ALA A 604 4.13 12.49 15.10
CA ALA A 604 3.88 12.45 16.54
C ALA A 604 4.80 13.39 17.35
N ILE A 605 6.08 13.50 16.96
CA ILE A 605 7.09 14.38 17.61
C ILE A 605 7.23 15.77 16.95
N ASN A 606 6.43 16.10 15.93
CA ASN A 606 6.51 17.33 15.13
C ASN A 606 7.84 17.57 14.39
N TYR A 607 8.45 16.51 13.85
CA TYR A 607 9.58 16.62 12.93
C TYR A 607 9.18 16.23 11.51
N LYS A 608 9.71 16.95 10.53
CA LYS A 608 9.69 16.58 9.12
C LYS A 608 10.73 15.48 8.89
N LEU A 609 10.28 14.33 8.42
CA LEU A 609 11.15 13.21 8.05
C LEU A 609 11.93 13.54 6.77
N ASP A 610 13.27 13.40 6.82
CA ASP A 610 14.17 13.42 5.67
C ASP A 610 14.75 12.01 5.50
N LEU A 611 14.07 11.16 4.72
CA LEU A 611 14.43 9.75 4.55
C LEU A 611 15.45 9.58 3.40
N MET A 612 16.70 9.36 3.77
CA MET A 612 17.80 9.12 2.84
C MET A 612 17.85 7.64 2.47
N TYR A 613 17.32 7.31 1.30
CA TYR A 613 17.53 5.99 0.70
C TYR A 613 19.00 5.82 0.29
N ILE A 614 19.60 4.71 0.71
CA ILE A 614 20.96 4.27 0.40
C ILE A 614 20.88 2.84 -0.10
N ASP A 615 21.32 2.54 -1.33
CA ASP A 615 21.40 1.16 -1.78
C ASP A 615 22.54 0.46 -1.02
N SER A 616 22.21 -0.64 -0.36
CA SER A 616 23.14 -1.52 0.33
C SER A 616 24.39 -1.87 -0.49
N THR A 617 24.28 -2.11 -1.81
CA THR A 617 25.46 -2.43 -2.63
C THR A 617 26.37 -1.21 -2.86
N GLU A 618 25.86 0.01 -2.72
CA GLU A 618 26.69 1.24 -2.83
C GLU A 618 27.58 1.46 -1.59
N LEU A 619 27.45 0.64 -0.54
CA LEU A 619 28.35 0.63 0.63
C LEU A 619 29.41 -0.49 0.58
N GLU A 620 29.42 -1.33 -0.46
CA GLU A 620 30.37 -2.44 -0.59
C GLU A 620 31.72 -1.98 -1.21
N ARG A 621 32.82 -2.62 -0.80
CA ARG A 621 34.18 -2.31 -1.30
C ARG A 621 34.38 -2.60 -2.79
N SER A 622 33.54 -3.46 -3.37
CA SER A 622 33.39 -3.63 -4.81
C SER A 622 33.02 -2.30 -5.48
N THR A 623 31.98 -1.62 -4.98
CA THR A 623 31.55 -0.31 -5.48
C THR A 623 32.58 0.79 -5.21
N GLU A 624 33.41 0.70 -4.16
CA GLU A 624 34.53 1.62 -3.98
C GLU A 624 35.55 1.54 -5.14
N ALA A 625 35.87 0.33 -5.59
CA ALA A 625 36.78 0.09 -6.71
C ALA A 625 36.15 0.37 -8.10
N GLU A 626 34.88 0.00 -8.29
CA GLU A 626 34.18 0.17 -9.58
C GLU A 626 33.60 1.58 -9.79
N ASN A 627 33.12 2.23 -8.72
CA ASN A 627 32.43 3.52 -8.79
C ASN A 627 32.50 4.29 -7.46
N SER A 628 33.71 4.76 -7.11
CA SER A 628 33.98 5.56 -5.91
C SER A 628 33.04 6.75 -5.71
N VAL A 629 32.54 7.35 -6.81
CA VAL A 629 31.56 8.46 -6.76
C VAL A 629 30.25 8.03 -6.08
N LYS A 630 29.68 6.88 -6.46
CA LYS A 630 28.50 6.31 -5.79
C LYS A 630 28.80 5.97 -4.34
N TYR A 631 29.93 5.29 -4.11
CA TYR A 631 30.34 4.84 -2.78
C TYR A 631 30.47 5.99 -1.79
N HIS A 632 31.21 7.05 -2.13
CA HIS A 632 31.36 8.22 -1.26
C HIS A 632 30.03 9.01 -1.11
N GLN A 633 29.13 9.02 -2.10
CA GLN A 633 27.80 9.62 -1.94
C GLN A 633 26.90 8.82 -0.97
N ALA A 634 26.94 7.49 -1.03
CA ALA A 634 26.23 6.61 -0.12
C ALA A 634 26.75 6.79 1.33
N TRP A 635 28.07 6.73 1.52
CA TRP A 635 28.69 6.99 2.82
C TRP A 635 28.45 8.41 3.34
N HIS A 636 28.47 9.44 2.49
CA HIS A 636 28.15 10.82 2.91
C HIS A 636 26.72 10.95 3.49
N LYS A 637 25.71 10.31 2.85
CA LYS A 637 24.35 10.23 3.42
C LYS A 637 24.35 9.54 4.78
N LEU A 638 25.02 8.39 4.89
CA LEU A 638 25.07 7.58 6.12
C LEU A 638 25.75 8.31 7.29
N CYS A 639 26.82 9.05 7.00
CA CYS A 639 27.52 9.89 7.98
C CYS A 639 26.68 11.10 8.43
N LYS A 640 25.90 11.71 7.52
CA LYS A 640 25.01 12.83 7.83
C LYS A 640 23.83 12.41 8.72
N ALA A 641 23.22 11.26 8.45
CA ALA A 641 21.96 10.85 9.08
C ALA A 641 22.02 10.76 10.62
N ASP A 642 20.94 11.17 11.28
CA ASP A 642 20.78 11.20 12.73
C ASP A 642 20.47 9.80 13.30
N GLY A 643 19.80 8.95 12.51
CA GLY A 643 19.56 7.55 12.81
C GLY A 643 19.64 6.66 11.56
N ILE A 644 19.88 5.37 11.77
CA ILE A 644 20.09 4.36 10.73
C ILE A 644 19.06 3.24 10.88
N LEU A 645 18.46 2.85 9.76
CA LEU A 645 17.46 1.79 9.66
C LEU A 645 17.89 0.75 8.63
N VAL A 646 17.99 -0.51 9.05
CA VAL A 646 18.15 -1.66 8.16
C VAL A 646 16.84 -2.46 8.15
N PRO A 647 16.02 -2.34 7.09
CA PRO A 647 14.78 -3.11 6.98
C PRO A 647 15.04 -4.55 6.55
N GLY A 648 13.97 -5.34 6.60
CA GLY A 648 13.93 -6.73 6.12
C GLY A 648 14.37 -6.90 4.66
N GLY A 649 14.58 -8.15 4.28
CA GLY A 649 15.01 -8.56 2.95
C GLY A 649 15.41 -10.03 2.92
N PHE A 650 15.75 -10.53 1.74
CA PHE A 650 16.12 -11.92 1.49
C PHE A 650 17.26 -12.01 0.48
N GLY A 651 18.13 -13.00 0.64
CA GLY A 651 19.24 -13.33 -0.25
C GLY A 651 20.44 -12.37 -0.17
N ILE A 652 21.62 -12.93 -0.48
CA ILE A 652 22.96 -12.37 -0.20
C ILE A 652 23.27 -10.95 -0.71
N ARG A 653 22.59 -10.44 -1.75
CA ARG A 653 22.92 -9.14 -2.39
C ARG A 653 22.73 -7.95 -1.44
N GLY A 654 23.81 -7.23 -1.15
CA GLY A 654 23.80 -6.05 -0.27
C GLY A 654 24.12 -6.36 1.20
N THR A 655 24.42 -7.61 1.54
CA THR A 655 24.61 -8.05 2.94
C THR A 655 25.84 -7.41 3.59
N GLU A 656 26.99 -7.41 2.91
CA GLU A 656 28.23 -6.82 3.44
C GLU A 656 28.16 -5.29 3.54
N GLY A 657 27.43 -4.63 2.64
CA GLY A 657 27.14 -3.20 2.75
C GLY A 657 26.26 -2.85 3.96
N LYS A 658 25.27 -3.71 4.28
CA LYS A 658 24.47 -3.59 5.52
C LYS A 658 25.32 -3.81 6.77
N LEU A 659 26.19 -4.83 6.79
CA LEU A 659 27.07 -5.10 7.94
C LEU A 659 27.99 -3.91 8.25
N GLN A 660 28.56 -3.27 7.23
CA GLN A 660 29.35 -2.05 7.39
C GLN A 660 28.52 -0.87 7.96
N ALA A 661 27.26 -0.71 7.52
CA ALA A 661 26.38 0.33 8.05
C ALA A 661 25.99 0.10 9.52
N ILE A 662 25.79 -1.16 9.94
CA ILE A 662 25.51 -1.51 11.34
C ILE A 662 26.74 -1.27 12.21
N SER A 663 27.92 -1.67 11.73
CA SER A 663 29.20 -1.43 12.43
C SER A 663 29.49 0.05 12.60
N TRP A 664 29.22 0.86 11.57
CA TRP A 664 29.28 2.32 11.66
C TRP A 664 28.30 2.88 12.71
N ALA A 665 27.05 2.40 12.74
CA ALA A 665 26.06 2.83 13.72
C ALA A 665 26.55 2.57 15.15
N ARG A 666 26.94 1.32 15.44
CA ARG A 666 27.45 0.87 16.75
C ARG A 666 28.69 1.66 17.19
N THR A 667 29.69 1.79 16.31
CA THR A 667 30.98 2.43 16.67
C THR A 667 30.91 3.95 16.74
N LYS A 668 29.97 4.61 16.06
CA LYS A 668 29.72 6.06 16.15
C LYS A 668 28.57 6.45 17.08
N LYS A 669 27.98 5.48 17.78
CA LYS A 669 26.83 5.64 18.69
C LYS A 669 25.61 6.31 18.03
N LYS A 670 25.40 6.07 16.75
CA LYS A 670 24.25 6.58 15.98
C LYS A 670 23.03 5.67 16.21
N PRO A 671 21.87 6.21 16.64
CA PRO A 671 20.63 5.46 16.81
C PRO A 671 20.34 4.47 15.68
N PHE A 672 20.10 3.21 16.03
CA PHE A 672 19.93 2.10 15.09
C PHE A 672 18.65 1.31 15.36
N LEU A 673 17.94 0.97 14.28
CA LEU A 673 16.88 -0.03 14.27
C LEU A 673 17.15 -1.07 13.16
N GLY A 674 17.21 -2.35 13.54
CA GLY A 674 17.20 -3.49 12.63
C GLY A 674 15.83 -4.18 12.65
N VAL A 675 15.25 -4.45 11.47
CA VAL A 675 13.96 -5.16 11.33
C VAL A 675 14.17 -6.45 10.55
N CYS A 676 13.66 -7.58 11.07
CA CYS A 676 13.82 -8.91 10.50
C CYS A 676 15.31 -9.20 10.19
N LEU A 677 15.70 -9.32 8.92
CA LEU A 677 17.10 -9.42 8.50
C LEU A 677 18.03 -8.35 9.12
N GLY A 678 17.54 -7.14 9.41
CA GLY A 678 18.33 -6.11 10.08
C GLY A 678 18.74 -6.44 11.52
N MET A 679 17.96 -7.27 12.23
CA MET A 679 18.31 -7.82 13.54
C MET A 679 19.37 -8.90 13.39
N GLN A 680 19.14 -9.85 12.48
CA GLN A 680 20.04 -10.99 12.22
C GLN A 680 21.46 -10.52 11.84
N LEU A 681 21.57 -9.53 10.96
CA LEU A 681 22.85 -8.95 10.56
C LEU A 681 23.53 -8.16 11.68
N ALA A 682 22.79 -7.63 12.66
CA ALA A 682 23.40 -6.99 13.82
C ALA A 682 24.07 -7.99 14.77
N VAL A 683 23.51 -9.20 14.91
CA VAL A 683 24.16 -10.29 15.67
C VAL A 683 25.42 -10.79 14.93
N VAL A 684 25.37 -10.90 13.60
CA VAL A 684 26.54 -11.27 12.77
C VAL A 684 27.64 -10.20 12.81
N GLU A 685 27.31 -8.90 12.71
CA GLU A 685 28.28 -7.80 12.86
C GLU A 685 28.97 -7.83 14.22
N PHE A 686 28.20 -8.09 15.27
CA PHE A 686 28.71 -8.18 16.63
C PHE A 686 29.61 -9.42 16.84
N ALA A 687 29.26 -10.57 16.27
CA ALA A 687 30.12 -11.76 16.30
C ALA A 687 31.49 -11.48 15.65
N ARG A 688 31.49 -10.92 14.43
CA ARG A 688 32.72 -10.58 13.71
C ARG A 688 33.58 -9.57 14.46
N ASN A 689 32.98 -8.48 14.98
CA ASN A 689 33.73 -7.34 15.50
C ASN A 689 33.88 -7.25 17.04
N CYS A 690 33.17 -8.06 17.82
CA CYS A 690 33.24 -8.06 19.30
C CYS A 690 33.61 -9.43 19.90
N LEU A 691 33.33 -10.53 19.20
CA LEU A 691 33.82 -11.87 19.54
C LEU A 691 35.05 -12.29 18.71
N ASN A 692 35.36 -11.55 17.64
CA ASN A 692 36.43 -11.83 16.67
C ASN A 692 36.21 -13.14 15.89
N TRP A 693 34.95 -13.51 15.68
CA TRP A 693 34.58 -14.65 14.84
C TRP A 693 34.40 -14.16 13.39
N GLU A 694 35.52 -13.95 12.69
CA GLU A 694 35.52 -13.36 11.33
C GLU A 694 34.69 -14.15 10.31
N ASP A 695 34.60 -15.48 10.49
CA ASP A 695 33.82 -16.40 9.64
C ASP A 695 32.34 -16.53 10.06
N ALA A 696 31.90 -15.86 11.14
CA ALA A 696 30.51 -15.91 11.59
C ALA A 696 29.54 -15.42 10.51
N ASN A 697 28.47 -16.18 10.28
CA ASN A 697 27.51 -15.89 9.22
C ASN A 697 26.11 -16.47 9.52
N SER A 698 25.16 -16.18 8.62
CA SER A 698 23.88 -16.88 8.51
C SER A 698 23.98 -18.03 7.52
N THR A 699 23.34 -19.16 7.83
CA THR A 699 23.21 -20.28 6.88
C THR A 699 22.34 -19.94 5.65
N GLU A 700 21.70 -18.77 5.60
CA GLU A 700 21.09 -18.23 4.37
C GLU A 700 22.15 -17.81 3.33
N PHE A 701 23.32 -17.34 3.78
CA PHE A 701 24.35 -16.74 2.93
C PHE A 701 25.58 -17.63 2.76
N ASP A 702 25.93 -18.37 3.82
CA ASP A 702 27.06 -19.30 3.86
C ASP A 702 26.68 -20.51 4.71
N PRO A 703 26.22 -21.61 4.09
CA PRO A 703 25.87 -22.85 4.78
C PRO A 703 27.06 -23.58 5.41
N ASP A 704 28.30 -23.28 4.97
CA ASP A 704 29.52 -23.99 5.36
C ASP A 704 30.32 -23.23 6.46
N THR A 705 29.76 -22.15 7.02
CA THR A 705 30.36 -21.42 8.15
C THR A 705 30.54 -22.32 9.38
N LYS A 706 31.69 -22.19 10.06
CA LYS A 706 31.98 -22.91 11.31
C LYS A 706 31.32 -22.26 12.52
N ASN A 707 30.88 -21.00 12.38
CA ASN A 707 30.20 -20.21 13.39
C ASN A 707 28.80 -19.80 12.88
N PRO A 708 27.85 -20.76 12.79
CA PRO A 708 26.47 -20.50 12.35
C PRO A 708 25.70 -19.74 13.43
N VAL A 709 25.82 -18.41 13.39
CA VAL A 709 25.17 -17.47 14.32
C VAL A 709 23.67 -17.33 14.04
N VAL A 710 23.26 -17.53 12.79
CA VAL A 710 21.86 -17.53 12.36
C VAL A 710 21.59 -18.78 11.52
N ILE A 711 20.51 -19.50 11.83
CA ILE A 711 20.19 -20.84 11.31
C ILE A 711 18.73 -20.92 10.81
N ASP A 712 18.44 -21.76 9.82
CA ASP A 712 17.07 -22.04 9.37
C ASP A 712 16.33 -22.84 10.46
N MET A 713 15.34 -22.24 11.11
CA MET A 713 14.58 -22.86 12.19
C MET A 713 13.07 -22.76 11.91
N PRO A 714 12.57 -23.45 10.87
CA PRO A 714 11.19 -23.35 10.45
C PRO A 714 10.21 -23.96 11.45
N GLU A 715 8.95 -23.54 11.39
CA GLU A 715 7.89 -24.03 12.26
C GLU A 715 7.27 -25.34 11.76
N HIS A 716 6.93 -26.21 12.71
CA HIS A 716 6.32 -27.51 12.45
C HIS A 716 4.90 -27.53 13.07
N ASN A 717 4.00 -26.76 12.46
CA ASN A 717 2.65 -26.55 12.95
C ASN A 717 1.75 -27.80 12.70
N PRO A 718 0.99 -28.30 13.70
CA PRO A 718 0.17 -29.51 13.53
C PRO A 718 -0.91 -29.37 12.45
N GLY A 719 -0.72 -30.06 11.33
CA GLY A 719 -1.60 -30.03 10.15
C GLY A 719 -0.85 -29.66 8.87
N ASP A 720 0.23 -28.89 8.98
CA ASP A 720 1.13 -28.58 7.88
C ASP A 720 2.20 -29.67 7.71
N MET A 721 2.75 -29.81 6.50
CA MET A 721 3.80 -30.78 6.18
C MET A 721 5.11 -30.08 5.80
N GLY A 722 6.19 -30.44 6.50
CA GLY A 722 7.51 -29.84 6.32
C GLY A 722 7.72 -28.60 7.19
N GLY A 723 8.80 -27.85 6.92
CA GLY A 723 9.12 -26.62 7.63
C GLY A 723 8.38 -25.41 7.07
N THR A 724 7.47 -24.84 7.87
CA THR A 724 6.70 -23.63 7.53
C THR A 724 7.42 -22.35 7.95
N MET A 725 7.10 -21.23 7.28
CA MET A 725 7.63 -19.90 7.63
C MET A 725 7.02 -19.42 8.96
N ARG A 726 7.82 -18.76 9.82
CA ARG A 726 7.31 -18.04 10.99
C ARG A 726 6.57 -16.80 10.51
N LEU A 727 5.25 -16.94 10.43
CA LEU A 727 4.35 -16.04 9.72
C LEU A 727 3.15 -15.65 10.61
N GLY A 728 2.62 -14.45 10.37
CA GLY A 728 1.44 -13.92 11.06
C GLY A 728 1.74 -13.33 12.44
N LYS A 729 0.69 -13.06 13.22
CA LYS A 729 0.80 -12.45 14.56
C LYS A 729 1.28 -13.49 15.59
N ARG A 730 2.42 -13.25 16.24
CA ARG A 730 2.97 -14.10 17.32
C ARG A 730 3.22 -13.28 18.58
N ARG A 731 3.39 -13.96 19.71
CA ARG A 731 3.63 -13.36 21.02
C ARG A 731 5.11 -13.41 21.38
N THR A 732 5.66 -12.26 21.73
CA THR A 732 7.02 -12.07 22.23
C THR A 732 6.96 -11.62 23.68
N VAL A 733 7.62 -12.36 24.57
CA VAL A 733 7.64 -12.12 26.03
C VAL A 733 8.94 -11.44 26.42
N PHE A 734 8.87 -10.34 27.18
CA PHE A 734 10.06 -9.68 27.70
C PHE A 734 10.66 -10.45 28.88
N LYS A 735 11.98 -10.65 28.88
CA LYS A 735 12.71 -11.32 29.98
C LYS A 735 13.28 -10.35 31.01
N THR A 736 13.34 -9.05 30.71
CA THR A 736 13.95 -8.01 31.56
C THR A 736 13.02 -6.81 31.76
N GLU A 737 13.21 -6.11 32.88
CA GLU A 737 12.61 -4.78 33.14
C GLU A 737 13.49 -3.66 32.58
N ASN A 738 14.80 -3.90 32.44
CA ASN A 738 15.72 -2.94 31.84
C ASN A 738 15.80 -3.16 30.31
N SER A 739 14.70 -2.84 29.64
CA SER A 739 14.59 -2.72 28.18
C SER A 739 14.02 -1.35 27.83
N VAL A 740 14.57 -0.71 26.79
CA VAL A 740 14.03 0.53 26.22
C VAL A 740 12.72 0.24 25.49
N LEU A 741 12.67 -0.84 24.70
CA LEU A 741 11.44 -1.21 23.99
C LEU A 741 10.28 -1.51 24.94
N ARG A 742 10.50 -2.28 26.02
CA ARG A 742 9.45 -2.61 26.99
C ARG A 742 8.76 -1.35 27.53
N LYS A 743 9.53 -0.32 27.89
CA LYS A 743 8.99 0.98 28.33
C LYS A 743 8.21 1.70 27.23
N LEU A 744 8.70 1.67 25.98
CA LEU A 744 7.98 2.25 24.84
C LEU A 744 6.68 1.50 24.50
N TYR A 745 6.57 0.21 24.83
CA TYR A 745 5.34 -0.59 24.76
C TYR A 745 4.43 -0.44 26.00
N GLY A 746 4.82 0.32 27.02
CA GLY A 746 3.99 0.60 28.22
C GLY A 746 4.26 -0.32 29.42
N ASP A 747 5.48 -0.87 29.52
CA ASP A 747 5.94 -1.79 30.58
C ASP A 747 5.25 -3.17 30.64
N GLU A 748 4.43 -3.46 29.62
CA GLU A 748 3.78 -4.76 29.38
C GLU A 748 4.75 -5.95 29.45
N MET A 749 4.23 -7.12 29.87
CA MET A 749 5.02 -8.35 30.00
C MET A 749 5.27 -9.05 28.65
N PHE A 750 4.39 -8.82 27.67
CA PHE A 750 4.50 -9.37 26.32
C PHE A 750 3.94 -8.39 25.29
N VAL A 751 4.37 -8.54 24.05
CA VAL A 751 3.83 -7.86 22.88
C VAL A 751 3.37 -8.89 21.85
N GLU A 752 2.51 -8.48 20.92
CA GLU A 752 2.04 -9.35 19.86
C GLU A 752 2.12 -8.65 18.51
N GLU A 753 3.12 -9.02 17.71
CA GLU A 753 3.51 -8.36 16.47
C GLU A 753 3.52 -9.37 15.30
N ARG A 754 3.69 -8.89 14.06
CA ARG A 754 3.61 -9.73 12.86
C ARG A 754 5.00 -10.16 12.37
N HIS A 755 5.19 -11.45 12.12
CA HIS A 755 6.46 -12.05 11.65
C HIS A 755 6.35 -12.49 10.19
N ARG A 756 7.48 -12.53 9.49
CA ARG A 756 7.62 -13.03 8.10
C ARG A 756 9.06 -13.48 7.81
N HIS A 757 9.53 -14.52 8.50
CA HIS A 757 10.90 -15.03 8.34
C HIS A 757 11.01 -16.54 8.59
N ARG A 758 12.22 -17.07 8.35
CA ARG A 758 12.57 -18.49 8.55
C ARG A 758 13.79 -18.70 9.44
N TYR A 759 14.75 -17.78 9.33
CA TYR A 759 16.02 -17.85 10.01
C TYR A 759 15.93 -17.20 11.40
N GLU A 760 16.56 -17.84 12.38
CA GLU A 760 16.60 -17.45 13.79
C GLU A 760 18.04 -17.39 14.28
N VAL A 761 18.30 -16.59 15.32
CA VAL A 761 19.60 -16.62 16.02
C VAL A 761 19.79 -18.00 16.67
N ASN A 762 20.95 -18.61 16.47
CA ASN A 762 21.27 -19.93 17.03
C ASN A 762 21.25 -19.88 18.57
N PRO A 763 20.33 -20.59 19.26
CA PRO A 763 20.17 -20.50 20.71
C PRO A 763 21.44 -20.92 21.47
N GLU A 764 22.21 -21.88 20.94
CA GLU A 764 23.43 -22.41 21.57
C GLU A 764 24.52 -21.35 21.74
N LEU A 765 24.54 -20.32 20.89
CA LEU A 765 25.55 -19.27 20.88
C LEU A 765 25.13 -18.01 21.67
N THR A 766 23.89 -17.93 22.13
CA THR A 766 23.30 -16.70 22.71
C THR A 766 24.08 -16.16 23.92
N HIS A 767 24.49 -17.05 24.83
CA HIS A 767 25.30 -16.72 26.02
C HIS A 767 26.54 -15.86 25.70
N CYS A 768 27.24 -16.19 24.60
CA CYS A 768 28.47 -15.50 24.19
C CYS A 768 28.24 -14.03 23.80
N PHE A 769 27.03 -13.68 23.36
CA PHE A 769 26.65 -12.29 23.06
C PHE A 769 26.30 -11.51 24.33
N GLU A 770 25.58 -12.15 25.26
CA GLU A 770 25.12 -11.50 26.49
C GLU A 770 26.30 -11.18 27.44
N GLU A 771 27.32 -12.05 27.50
CA GLU A 771 28.59 -11.77 28.19
C GLU A 771 29.35 -10.54 27.68
N LYS A 772 29.04 -10.06 26.47
CA LYS A 772 29.62 -8.85 25.86
C LYS A 772 28.66 -7.67 25.81
N GLY A 773 27.47 -7.78 26.42
CA GLY A 773 26.49 -6.70 26.54
C GLY A 773 25.52 -6.54 25.35
N LEU A 774 25.46 -7.50 24.41
CA LEU A 774 24.34 -7.59 23.46
C LEU A 774 23.29 -8.55 24.03
N LYS A 775 22.18 -8.02 24.54
CA LYS A 775 21.19 -8.76 25.33
C LYS A 775 19.95 -9.14 24.53
N PHE A 776 19.47 -10.36 24.73
CA PHE A 776 18.23 -10.85 24.12
C PHE A 776 17.04 -10.55 25.06
N VAL A 777 16.49 -9.34 24.94
CA VAL A 777 15.49 -8.81 25.89
C VAL A 777 14.08 -9.36 25.69
N GLY A 778 13.76 -9.83 24.48
CA GLY A 778 12.46 -10.36 24.09
C GLY A 778 12.60 -11.72 23.40
N HIS A 779 11.86 -12.70 23.89
CA HIS A 779 11.92 -14.10 23.47
C HIS A 779 10.53 -14.55 23.01
N ASP A 780 10.43 -15.66 22.29
CA ASP A 780 9.13 -16.27 22.00
C ASP A 780 8.50 -16.93 23.25
N THR A 781 7.31 -17.52 23.08
CA THR A 781 6.56 -18.16 24.18
C THR A 781 7.22 -19.40 24.77
N GLU A 782 8.08 -20.08 24.02
CA GLU A 782 8.83 -21.25 24.47
C GLU A 782 10.18 -20.88 25.08
N GLY A 783 10.71 -19.69 24.75
CA GLY A 783 12.07 -19.29 25.09
C GLY A 783 13.13 -19.94 24.20
N SER A 784 12.72 -20.50 23.07
CA SER A 784 13.61 -21.15 22.10
C SER A 784 14.16 -20.15 21.07
N ARG A 785 13.45 -19.04 20.82
CA ARG A 785 13.78 -18.05 19.80
C ARG A 785 13.97 -16.65 20.39
N MET A 786 14.99 -15.96 19.88
CA MET A 786 15.40 -14.63 20.33
C MET A 786 14.87 -13.57 19.37
N GLU A 787 13.84 -12.84 19.80
CA GLU A 787 13.01 -11.99 18.95
C GLU A 787 13.41 -10.50 19.01
N ILE A 788 14.07 -10.08 20.10
CA ILE A 788 14.48 -8.69 20.34
C ILE A 788 15.89 -8.63 20.95
N ILE A 789 16.77 -7.81 20.37
CA ILE A 789 18.09 -7.44 20.93
C ILE A 789 18.15 -5.96 21.33
N GLU A 790 18.83 -5.69 22.44
CA GLU A 790 19.28 -4.35 22.85
C GLU A 790 20.78 -4.40 23.22
N LEU A 791 21.55 -3.40 22.79
CA LEU A 791 22.99 -3.30 23.08
C LEU A 791 23.28 -2.31 24.21
N GLU A 792 24.03 -2.73 25.22
CA GLU A 792 24.44 -1.87 26.33
C GLU A 792 25.36 -0.71 25.92
N ASN A 793 25.36 0.36 26.72
CA ASN A 793 26.22 1.53 26.56
C ASN A 793 26.04 2.31 25.23
N HIS A 794 24.95 2.06 24.49
CA HIS A 794 24.58 2.74 23.25
C HIS A 794 23.25 3.51 23.43
N PRO A 795 23.06 4.72 22.84
CA PRO A 795 21.84 5.52 23.08
C PRO A 795 20.53 4.86 22.65
N TYR A 796 20.54 4.20 21.47
CA TYR A 796 19.47 3.35 20.98
C TYR A 796 20.04 2.41 19.91
N PHE A 797 20.18 1.11 20.20
CA PHE A 797 20.57 0.10 19.22
C PHE A 797 19.68 -1.11 19.47
N VAL A 798 18.70 -1.26 18.59
CA VAL A 798 17.59 -2.19 18.75
C VAL A 798 17.49 -3.04 17.50
N GLY A 799 17.32 -4.34 17.66
CA GLY A 799 16.96 -5.25 16.59
C GLY A 799 15.71 -6.03 16.95
N VAL A 800 14.75 -6.13 16.03
CA VAL A 800 13.53 -6.94 16.17
C VAL A 800 13.40 -7.90 14.99
N GLN A 801 12.99 -9.14 15.24
CA GLN A 801 12.70 -10.14 14.20
C GLN A 801 11.33 -9.93 13.53
N PHE A 802 10.35 -9.42 14.28
CA PHE A 802 9.03 -9.01 13.76
C PHE A 802 9.10 -7.72 12.91
N HIS A 803 7.99 -7.43 12.23
CA HIS A 803 7.80 -6.25 11.37
C HIS A 803 6.89 -5.19 12.04
N PRO A 804 7.46 -4.26 12.84
CA PRO A 804 6.71 -3.21 13.54
C PRO A 804 5.99 -2.20 12.61
N GLU A 805 6.24 -2.21 11.31
CA GLU A 805 5.65 -1.31 10.32
C GLU A 805 4.19 -1.64 9.94
N PHE A 806 3.73 -2.87 10.24
CA PHE A 806 2.37 -3.32 9.93
C PHE A 806 1.36 -2.96 11.03
N SER A 807 1.78 -2.95 12.29
CA SER A 807 0.98 -2.54 13.46
C SER A 807 0.87 -1.02 13.64
N SER A 808 1.73 -0.24 12.97
CA SER A 808 1.73 1.23 13.02
C SER A 808 0.41 1.85 12.53
N ARG A 809 -0.09 2.89 13.22
CA ARG A 809 -1.27 3.68 12.86
C ARG A 809 -0.98 5.19 12.97
N PRO A 810 -1.65 6.09 12.22
CA PRO A 810 -1.36 7.53 12.26
C PRO A 810 -1.56 8.18 13.66
N MET A 811 -2.48 7.64 14.46
CA MET A 811 -2.76 8.09 15.84
C MET A 811 -2.01 7.28 16.92
N LYS A 812 -1.41 6.15 16.54
CA LYS A 812 -0.67 5.21 17.41
C LYS A 812 0.60 4.77 16.66
N PRO A 813 1.66 5.59 16.65
CA PRO A 813 2.91 5.25 15.97
C PRO A 813 3.51 3.99 16.59
N SER A 814 4.21 3.21 15.77
CA SER A 814 4.80 1.95 16.21
C SER A 814 5.99 2.18 17.18
N PRO A 815 6.01 1.55 18.37
CA PRO A 815 6.98 1.89 19.42
C PRO A 815 8.47 1.81 19.02
N PRO A 816 8.96 0.80 18.26
CA PRO A 816 10.35 0.75 17.83
C PRO A 816 10.76 1.90 16.88
N TYR A 817 9.82 2.38 16.05
CA TYR A 817 10.06 3.52 15.15
C TYR A 817 9.98 4.86 15.90
N LEU A 818 9.06 4.98 16.88
CA LEU A 818 9.02 6.14 17.76
C LEU A 818 10.30 6.26 18.60
N GLY A 819 10.79 5.14 19.16
CA GLY A 819 12.06 5.08 19.89
C GLY A 819 13.25 5.54 19.05
N LEU A 820 13.34 5.09 17.79
CA LEU A 820 14.40 5.50 16.86
C LEU A 820 14.41 7.02 16.62
N LEU A 821 13.25 7.64 16.40
CA LEU A 821 13.17 9.09 16.12
C LEU A 821 13.32 9.94 17.39
N LEU A 822 12.83 9.47 18.53
CA LEU A 822 13.11 10.08 19.83
C LEU A 822 14.62 10.03 20.16
N ALA A 823 15.32 8.95 19.79
CA ALA A 823 16.76 8.84 19.96
C ALA A 823 17.53 9.75 18.99
N ALA A 824 17.16 9.76 17.71
CA ALA A 824 17.75 10.62 16.68
C ALA A 824 17.62 12.12 17.01
N THR A 825 16.52 12.52 17.67
CA THR A 825 16.29 13.90 18.12
C THR A 825 16.81 14.20 19.54
N GLY A 826 17.40 13.21 20.23
CA GLY A 826 17.91 13.35 21.61
C GLY A 826 16.84 13.47 22.69
N THR A 827 15.56 13.23 22.37
CA THR A 827 14.41 13.43 23.26
C THR A 827 13.98 12.18 24.03
N LEU A 828 14.48 10.99 23.67
CA LEU A 828 14.09 9.69 24.25
C LEU A 828 14.10 9.66 25.78
N ASN A 829 15.18 10.13 26.43
CA ASN A 829 15.29 10.11 27.89
C ASN A 829 14.19 10.97 28.56
N ALA A 830 13.86 12.13 27.98
CA ALA A 830 12.79 13.00 28.49
C ALA A 830 11.39 12.41 28.25
N TYR A 831 11.19 11.64 27.17
CA TYR A 831 9.95 10.91 26.91
C TYR A 831 9.73 9.77 27.92
N LEU A 832 10.78 8.97 28.18
CA LEU A 832 10.74 7.89 29.19
C LEU A 832 10.50 8.44 30.60
N GLN A 833 11.18 9.52 30.99
CA GLN A 833 10.98 10.20 32.29
C GLN A 833 9.56 10.76 32.49
N ARG A 834 8.81 11.02 31.40
CA ARG A 834 7.41 11.48 31.43
C ARG A 834 6.38 10.34 31.47
N GLY A 835 6.83 9.09 31.63
CA GLY A 835 5.97 7.91 31.59
C GLY A 835 5.39 7.67 30.21
N CYS A 836 6.25 7.78 29.17
CA CYS A 836 5.92 7.53 27.76
C CYS A 836 4.73 8.36 27.24
N LYS A 837 4.68 9.63 27.62
CA LYS A 837 3.70 10.62 27.14
C LYS A 837 4.38 11.68 26.29
N LEU A 838 3.89 11.87 25.07
CA LEU A 838 4.22 13.03 24.23
C LEU A 838 3.83 14.30 24.98
N SER A 839 4.65 15.36 24.90
CA SER A 839 4.41 16.54 25.72
C SER A 839 3.23 17.38 25.20
N PRO A 840 2.62 18.23 26.03
CA PRO A 840 1.61 19.19 25.58
C PRO A 840 2.12 20.08 24.42
N SER A 841 3.39 20.48 24.46
CA SER A 841 4.09 21.19 23.37
C SER A 841 4.29 20.35 22.10
N ASP A 842 4.37 19.02 22.21
CA ASP A 842 4.35 18.12 21.04
C ASP A 842 2.91 17.91 20.53
N SER A 843 1.90 18.17 21.36
CA SER A 843 0.49 18.10 20.96
C SER A 843 -0.03 19.39 20.31
N TYR A 844 0.51 20.54 20.71
CA TYR A 844 0.13 21.87 20.22
C TYR A 844 1.23 22.91 20.47
N SER A 845 1.62 23.65 19.42
CA SER A 845 2.50 24.82 19.55
C SER A 845 2.14 25.88 18.49
N ASP A 846 1.01 26.56 18.71
CA ASP A 846 0.67 27.78 17.96
C ASP A 846 1.56 28.93 18.48
N LEU A 847 2.84 28.92 18.07
CA LEU A 847 3.78 30.01 18.35
C LEU A 847 3.52 31.18 17.41
N SER A 848 2.44 31.91 17.72
CA SER A 848 2.16 33.26 17.24
C SER A 848 1.94 34.23 18.41
N ASP A 849 2.66 34.02 19.51
CA ASP A 849 2.83 35.00 20.58
C ASP A 849 4.27 35.51 20.56
N ASP A 850 4.44 36.78 20.18
CA ASP A 850 5.71 37.50 20.22
C ASP A 850 5.90 38.11 21.62
N SER A 851 6.33 37.26 22.56
CA SER A 851 6.75 37.70 23.90
C SER A 851 8.16 37.19 24.19
N SER A 852 9.08 38.13 24.38
CA SER A 852 10.45 37.83 24.77
C SER A 852 10.56 37.65 26.29
N PRO A 853 11.40 36.73 26.80
CA PRO A 853 11.52 36.49 28.23
C PRO A 853 12.30 37.62 28.89
N GLU A 854 11.59 38.55 29.53
CA GLU A 854 12.22 39.48 30.47
C GLU A 854 12.82 38.72 31.67
N LYS A 855 13.90 39.27 32.23
CA LYS A 855 14.64 38.63 33.32
C LYS A 855 14.15 39.14 34.67
N GLU A 856 13.46 38.30 35.42
CA GLU A 856 13.29 38.55 36.85
C GLU A 856 14.65 38.41 37.56
N PHE A 857 15.06 39.47 38.27
CA PHE A 857 16.15 39.43 39.23
C PHE A 857 15.57 39.12 40.62
N PRO A 858 16.20 38.24 41.42
CA PRO A 858 15.74 37.98 42.78
C PRO A 858 16.07 39.17 43.69
N TYR A 859 15.06 39.75 44.33
CA TYR A 859 15.26 40.57 45.53
C TYR A 859 15.53 39.64 46.73
N SER A 860 16.52 40.00 47.54
CA SER A 860 16.85 39.34 48.81
C SER A 860 16.58 40.31 49.95
N ASP A 861 15.76 39.91 50.93
CA ASP A 861 15.42 40.77 52.07
C ASP A 861 16.56 40.94 53.08
N THR A 862 16.70 42.18 53.55
CA THR A 862 17.20 42.62 54.87
C THR A 862 18.48 41.97 55.45
N SER A 863 19.61 42.69 55.35
CA SER A 863 20.18 43.45 56.50
C SER A 863 21.36 44.33 56.07
#